data_AF-A0A372F6I1-F1
#
_entry.id   AF-A0A372F6I1-F1
#
_cell.length_a   1.000
_cell.length_b   1.000
_cell.length_c   1.000
_cell.angle_alpha   90.00
_cell.angle_beta   90.00
_cell.angle_gamma   90.00
#
_symmetry.space_group_name_H-M   'P 1'
#
loop_
_entity.id
_entity.type
_entity.pdbx_description
1 polymer ?
#
loop_
_entity_poly.entity_id
_entity_poly.type
_entity_poly.pdbx_seq_one_letter_code
_entity_poly.pdbx_strand_id
1 'polypeptide(L)'
;MKKTCTYLLLPFLLGIFLSTKAQTDEERQKIVQSYTNSNTRISLIALQQQAQRKFEQDEKKVQEFLTKNAQLRRSFVKNGSLYYLKFIDAKGNPVYINTKNRASGELIKANQLYSGGSVGVNITGTNMVAGIWDGGQVRATHELLSGKVAMQAGQTLDGTGENYKGNNHQTHVSGTMVGKDIANQPSARGIAYGATAKNYDWENDYTEMTAFAGQGYLISNHSYGYTNGEGDAIWRFGAYDASSVAIDAVVKNAPGYLPFIAVGNEQDPNAMDDENKHINGNWSKGGFDMVTGTSAAKNVVTVGAVNGDKTMSSYSNWGPTDDGRVKPDIVAKGTGINSSLFADENTNTPSDNAYSGNGEGSSGTSYATPAVAASGLLLQQYYNSLNGSYMKASTLKALLLGTAEDLGLAGPDSKFGWGLVNVEKATNAIKYKSASVNPANQAHADASSKGAYIEEITANPTNNSTAELYRTVKASGCEPLIVSIAWTDDEGVEQEGETVDPTTSRMVYDFDMLVKNMGTNAETRTWKPVTMANRGGTATISTVWFDGNGNNYKQVKINNPTPNQEYRIAIRKKASSPAEARLISMVVTGTMMAAPGGNASQTLASGSTIANIVVTGSGIKWYDAATGGNLLVSSTELMDGTIYYASQTINGCESARLGVTITIDGEPSPCQATLTLVNPTDNVATGTVNLKASNSIEASNVISGTAKVTLKAGNKIELKPSTNGGGNSFEVANGAVFHATIGGCEN
;
A
#
# COMPACT_ATOMS: atom_id res chain seq x y z
N MET A 1 54.79 -10.70 28.36
CA MET A 1 53.66 -9.74 28.37
C MET A 1 53.45 -9.18 26.97
N LYS A 2 52.30 -9.49 26.37
CA LYS A 2 51.50 -8.72 25.38
C LYS A 2 50.83 -9.70 24.40
N LYS A 3 49.53 -9.89 24.62
CA LYS A 3 48.58 -10.51 23.70
C LYS A 3 48.35 -9.51 22.56
N THR A 4 48.41 -9.99 21.31
CA THR A 4 47.91 -9.24 20.16
C THR A 4 46.73 -10.03 19.59
N CYS A 5 45.53 -9.50 19.77
CA CYS A 5 44.27 -10.08 19.33
C CYS A 5 43.99 -9.53 17.92
N THR A 6 43.93 -10.41 16.92
CA THR A 6 43.55 -10.08 15.55
C THR A 6 42.04 -10.31 15.42
N TYR A 7 41.24 -9.25 15.41
CA TYR A 7 39.80 -9.34 15.14
C TYR A 7 39.54 -9.36 13.63
N LEU A 8 38.94 -10.46 13.17
CA LEU A 8 38.39 -10.64 11.83
C LEU A 8 37.16 -9.73 11.66
N LEU A 9 37.14 -8.92 10.60
CA LEU A 9 36.03 -8.03 10.24
C LEU A 9 34.80 -8.84 9.82
N LEU A 10 33.69 -8.69 10.57
CA LEU A 10 32.33 -9.05 10.14
C LEU A 10 31.87 -8.07 9.03
N PRO A 11 31.25 -8.52 7.93
CA PRO A 11 30.60 -7.61 7.00
C PRO A 11 29.28 -7.13 7.61
N PHE A 12 29.23 -5.84 7.94
CA PHE A 12 28.01 -5.15 8.36
C PHE A 12 27.02 -5.11 7.18
N LEU A 13 25.79 -5.56 7.39
CA LEU A 13 24.70 -5.42 6.43
C LEU A 13 24.53 -3.94 6.05
N LEU A 14 24.79 -3.65 4.78
CA LEU A 14 24.54 -2.35 4.18
C LEU A 14 23.02 -2.18 4.04
N GLY A 15 22.39 -1.45 4.96
CA GLY A 15 21.03 -0.96 4.78
C GLY A 15 20.99 -0.08 3.52
N ILE A 16 20.23 -0.50 2.51
CA ILE A 16 19.98 0.30 1.31
C ILE A 16 19.08 1.47 1.74
N PHE A 17 19.70 2.61 2.08
CA PHE A 17 18.99 3.87 2.27
C PHE A 17 18.66 4.43 0.88
N LEU A 18 17.40 4.27 0.46
CA LEU A 18 16.85 4.89 -0.73
C LEU A 18 16.93 6.42 -0.58
N SER A 19 17.68 7.07 -1.46
CA SER A 19 17.75 8.53 -1.56
C SER A 19 16.35 9.08 -1.87
N THR A 20 15.81 9.92 -0.99
CA THR A 20 14.54 10.61 -1.21
C THR A 20 14.72 11.64 -2.32
N LYS A 21 14.20 11.31 -3.52
CA LYS A 21 14.28 12.21 -4.66
C LYS A 21 13.27 13.34 -4.52
N ALA A 22 13.80 14.55 -4.58
CA ALA A 22 13.10 15.80 -4.75
C ALA A 22 12.34 15.83 -6.08
N GLN A 23 11.19 16.53 -6.21
CA GLN A 23 10.79 17.01 -7.53
C GLN A 23 11.75 18.14 -7.90
N THR A 24 12.92 17.78 -8.42
CA THR A 24 13.92 18.77 -8.87
C THR A 24 13.34 19.58 -10.04
N ASP A 25 13.87 20.78 -10.29
CA ASP A 25 13.58 21.46 -11.55
C ASP A 25 13.89 20.55 -12.74
N GLU A 26 14.92 19.70 -12.65
CA GLU A 26 15.23 18.64 -13.64
C GLU A 26 14.15 17.54 -13.74
N GLU A 27 13.41 17.22 -12.68
CA GLU A 27 12.34 16.20 -12.70
C GLU A 27 11.01 16.81 -13.16
N ARG A 28 10.68 18.05 -12.75
CA ARG A 28 9.61 18.85 -13.39
C ARG A 28 9.89 19.03 -14.86
N GLN A 29 11.14 19.40 -15.17
CA GLN A 29 11.60 19.48 -16.54
C GLN A 29 11.61 18.11 -17.19
N LYS A 30 11.98 16.97 -16.60
CA LYS A 30 11.87 15.63 -17.26
C LYS A 30 10.45 15.15 -17.51
N ILE A 31 9.48 15.57 -16.69
CA ILE A 31 8.06 15.43 -17.00
C ILE A 31 7.72 16.25 -18.26
N VAL A 32 8.31 17.44 -18.39
CA VAL A 32 8.21 18.34 -19.57
C VAL A 32 9.18 17.95 -20.72
N GLN A 33 10.22 17.17 -20.42
CA GLN A 33 11.46 16.90 -21.13
C GLN A 33 11.84 15.42 -20.90
N SER A 34 11.02 14.55 -21.42
CA SER A 34 11.47 13.54 -22.38
C SER A 34 12.33 14.14 -23.54
N TYR A 35 13.26 15.05 -23.21
CA TYR A 35 14.19 15.89 -23.97
C TYR A 35 15.42 16.19 -23.01
N THR A 36 16.70 16.40 -23.42
CA THR A 36 17.92 15.91 -22.68
C THR A 36 18.98 16.88 -22.03
N ASN A 37 19.55 16.48 -20.84
CA ASN A 37 20.96 16.51 -20.25
C ASN A 37 21.51 17.55 -19.18
N SER A 38 22.62 17.20 -18.46
CA SER A 38 22.90 17.39 -16.99
C SER A 38 24.30 17.90 -16.53
N ASN A 39 24.41 18.66 -15.42
CA ASN A 39 25.67 18.88 -14.64
C ASN A 39 25.53 19.41 -13.17
N THR A 40 24.33 19.72 -12.67
CA THR A 40 24.11 20.33 -11.33
C THR A 40 23.85 19.30 -10.22
N ARG A 41 24.51 18.14 -10.26
CA ARG A 41 24.23 16.99 -9.38
C ARG A 41 25.20 16.79 -8.22
N ILE A 42 26.38 17.41 -8.24
CA ILE A 42 27.48 17.08 -7.33
C ILE A 42 27.41 17.84 -5.98
N SER A 43 26.86 19.06 -5.94
CA SER A 43 26.87 19.89 -4.72
C SER A 43 25.74 19.59 -3.72
N LEU A 44 24.67 18.91 -4.13
CA LEU A 44 23.51 18.56 -3.28
C LEU A 44 23.77 17.33 -2.39
N ILE A 45 24.67 16.44 -2.83
CA ILE A 45 25.04 15.21 -2.11
C ILE A 45 25.78 15.53 -0.80
N ALA A 46 26.54 16.63 -0.75
CA ALA A 46 27.30 17.03 0.44
C ALA A 46 26.43 17.55 1.59
N LEU A 47 25.35 18.30 1.28
CA LEU A 47 24.39 18.84 2.25
C LEU A 47 23.50 17.74 2.85
N GLN A 48 23.10 16.77 2.03
CA GLN A 48 22.32 15.60 2.44
C GLN A 48 23.07 14.74 3.49
N GLN A 49 24.37 14.51 3.29
CA GLN A 49 25.21 13.73 4.21
C GLN A 49 25.39 14.43 5.57
N GLN A 50 25.31 15.76 5.64
CA GLN A 50 25.43 16.51 6.90
C GLN A 50 24.16 16.42 7.75
N ALA A 51 22.98 16.47 7.13
CA ALA A 51 21.69 16.32 7.83
C ALA A 51 21.51 14.90 8.42
N GLN A 52 21.96 13.88 7.69
CA GLN A 52 21.89 12.47 8.11
C GLN A 52 22.71 12.18 9.39
N ARG A 53 23.94 12.71 9.48
CA ARG A 53 24.81 12.51 10.66
C ARG A 53 24.21 13.07 11.95
N LYS A 54 23.52 14.21 11.86
CA LYS A 54 22.86 14.83 13.02
C LYS A 54 21.69 13.99 13.52
N PHE A 55 20.92 13.41 12.60
CA PHE A 55 19.79 12.54 12.93
C PHE A 55 20.23 11.27 13.67
N GLU A 56 21.27 10.58 13.19
CA GLU A 56 21.79 9.35 13.82
C GLU A 56 22.29 9.58 15.25
N GLN A 57 22.86 10.75 15.52
CA GLN A 57 23.30 11.14 16.86
C GLN A 57 22.13 11.35 17.82
N ASP A 58 21.04 11.94 17.34
CA ASP A 58 19.86 12.22 18.16
C ASP A 58 19.07 10.92 18.46
N GLU A 59 18.99 9.98 17.51
CA GLU A 59 18.40 8.64 17.73
C GLU A 59 19.18 7.81 18.77
N LYS A 60 20.51 7.82 18.68
CA LYS A 60 21.35 7.09 19.64
C LYS A 60 21.08 7.52 21.09
N LYS A 61 20.94 8.84 21.32
CA LYS A 61 20.64 9.39 22.65
C LYS A 61 19.26 8.96 23.15
N VAL A 62 18.26 8.90 22.28
CA VAL A 62 16.91 8.44 22.63
C VAL A 62 16.92 6.98 23.05
N GLN A 63 17.63 6.12 22.30
CA GLN A 63 17.74 4.71 22.64
C GLN A 63 18.46 4.50 23.98
N GLU A 64 19.61 5.15 24.18
CA GLU A 64 20.33 5.11 25.45
C GLU A 64 19.46 5.59 26.64
N PHE A 65 18.66 6.63 26.42
CA PHE A 65 17.75 7.16 27.43
C PHE A 65 16.62 6.17 27.77
N LEU A 66 16.00 5.54 26.77
CA LEU A 66 14.92 4.57 26.98
C LEU A 66 15.43 3.27 27.63
N THR A 67 16.64 2.81 27.31
CA THR A 67 17.27 1.67 27.99
C THR A 67 17.53 1.97 29.48
N LYS A 68 17.94 3.21 29.81
CA LYS A 68 18.18 3.63 31.21
C LYS A 68 16.90 3.94 31.99
N ASN A 69 15.78 4.16 31.30
CA ASN A 69 14.50 4.55 31.90
C ASN A 69 13.38 3.64 31.40
N ALA A 70 13.45 2.35 31.73
CA ALA A 70 12.54 1.31 31.22
C ALA A 70 11.04 1.56 31.51
N GLN A 71 10.71 2.41 32.48
CA GLN A 71 9.35 2.85 32.79
C GLN A 71 8.79 3.88 31.80
N LEU A 72 9.66 4.57 31.06
CA LEU A 72 9.29 5.57 30.07
C LEU A 72 9.11 4.92 28.70
N ARG A 73 8.01 5.26 28.02
CA ARG A 73 7.70 4.72 26.70
C ARG A 73 8.08 5.73 25.63
N ARG A 74 8.52 5.24 24.47
CA ARG A 74 8.78 6.07 23.29
C ARG A 74 7.51 6.77 22.79
N SER A 75 6.35 6.16 23.01
CA SER A 75 5.06 6.79 22.78
C SER A 75 4.00 6.31 23.78
N PHE A 76 3.03 7.18 24.10
CA PHE A 76 1.87 6.84 24.92
C PHE A 76 0.68 7.75 24.60
N VAL A 77 -0.54 7.29 24.88
CA VAL A 77 -1.77 8.07 24.68
C VAL A 77 -2.23 8.62 26.03
N LYS A 78 -2.54 9.91 26.08
CA LYS A 78 -3.14 10.57 27.24
C LYS A 78 -4.23 11.52 26.75
N ASN A 79 -5.46 11.35 27.23
CA ASN A 79 -6.64 12.16 26.84
C ASN A 79 -6.85 12.24 25.31
N GLY A 80 -6.77 11.10 24.62
CA GLY A 80 -6.99 11.03 23.17
C GLY A 80 -5.88 11.62 22.29
N SER A 81 -4.79 12.14 22.87
CA SER A 81 -3.63 12.67 22.13
C SER A 81 -2.42 11.74 22.29
N LEU A 82 -1.74 11.43 21.17
CA LEU A 82 -0.50 10.64 21.17
C LEU A 82 0.70 11.52 21.54
N TYR A 83 1.44 11.10 22.57
CA TYR A 83 2.70 11.70 23.00
C TYR A 83 3.86 10.86 22.44
N TYR A 84 4.88 11.49 21.85
CA TYR A 84 6.06 10.82 21.28
C TYR A 84 7.36 11.46 21.75
N LEU A 85 8.35 10.66 22.15
CA LEU A 85 9.67 11.13 22.56
C LEU A 85 10.54 11.46 21.33
N LYS A 86 10.74 12.75 21.03
CA LYS A 86 11.40 13.21 19.80
C LYS A 86 12.93 13.21 19.89
N PHE A 87 13.49 13.71 20.99
CA PHE A 87 14.93 13.71 21.26
C PHE A 87 15.21 13.91 22.75
N ILE A 88 16.47 13.75 23.14
CA ILE A 88 16.99 14.10 24.47
C ILE A 88 17.74 15.42 24.34
N ASP A 89 17.30 16.43 25.09
CA ASP A 89 17.91 17.75 25.03
C ASP A 89 19.34 17.77 25.59
N ALA A 90 20.04 18.90 25.45
CA ALA A 90 21.41 19.05 25.93
C ALA A 90 21.57 18.91 27.46
N LYS A 91 20.47 18.93 28.23
CA LYS A 91 20.42 18.79 29.68
C LYS A 91 20.01 17.37 30.12
N GLY A 92 19.75 16.46 29.18
CA GLY A 92 19.36 15.08 29.45
C GLY A 92 17.86 14.86 29.65
N ASN A 93 17.01 15.85 29.38
CA ASN A 93 15.56 15.72 29.56
C ASN A 93 14.88 15.09 28.33
N PRO A 94 13.88 14.22 28.53
CA PRO A 94 13.08 13.68 27.44
C PRO A 94 12.11 14.73 26.90
N VAL A 95 12.22 15.05 25.61
CA VAL A 95 11.30 15.98 24.95
C VAL A 95 10.16 15.18 24.29
N TYR A 96 9.01 15.14 24.99
CA TYR A 96 7.78 14.57 24.47
C TYR A 96 6.97 15.61 23.70
N ILE A 97 6.50 15.24 22.51
CA ILE A 97 5.62 16.05 21.67
C ILE A 97 4.19 15.48 21.71
N ASN A 98 3.15 16.32 21.78
CA ASN A 98 1.73 15.93 21.74
C ASN A 98 0.96 16.69 20.65
N THR A 99 -0.16 16.14 20.14
CA THR A 99 -0.66 16.63 18.85
C THR A 99 -2.16 16.72 18.60
N LYS A 100 -2.56 17.69 17.75
CA LYS A 100 -3.94 17.93 17.27
C LYS A 100 -4.07 18.28 15.75
N ASN A 101 -3.00 18.23 14.94
CA ASN A 101 -2.95 18.19 13.45
C ASN A 101 -2.27 16.91 12.96
N ARG A 102 -1.18 16.50 13.63
CA ARG A 102 -0.64 15.13 13.50
C ARG A 102 -1.73 14.07 13.74
N ALA A 103 -2.78 14.36 14.50
CA ALA A 103 -3.92 13.47 14.68
C ALA A 103 -4.63 13.13 13.35
N SER A 104 -4.75 14.10 12.42
CA SER A 104 -5.23 13.83 11.06
C SER A 104 -4.24 12.90 10.36
N GLY A 105 -2.97 13.30 10.29
CA GLY A 105 -1.87 12.50 9.70
C GLY A 105 -1.69 11.10 10.29
N GLU A 106 -2.08 10.87 11.55
CA GLU A 106 -2.06 9.56 12.22
C GLU A 106 -3.28 8.72 11.88
N LEU A 107 -4.47 9.34 11.88
CA LEU A 107 -5.70 8.66 11.51
C LEU A 107 -5.61 8.10 10.09
N ILE A 108 -5.04 8.91 9.19
CA ILE A 108 -4.79 8.53 7.80
C ILE A 108 -3.48 7.74 7.60
N LYS A 109 -2.71 7.54 8.67
CA LYS A 109 -1.43 6.81 8.70
C LYS A 109 -0.32 7.38 7.83
N ALA A 110 -0.36 8.67 7.48
CA ALA A 110 0.74 9.36 6.80
C ALA A 110 2.02 9.36 7.65
N ASN A 111 1.89 9.32 8.98
CA ASN A 111 3.04 9.24 9.88
C ASN A 111 3.90 7.98 9.69
N GLN A 112 3.38 6.93 9.02
CA GLN A 112 4.14 5.70 8.75
C GLN A 112 5.20 5.88 7.67
N LEU A 113 5.12 6.96 6.87
CA LEU A 113 6.12 7.35 5.87
C LEU A 113 7.29 8.14 6.46
N TYR A 114 7.17 8.65 7.68
CA TYR A 114 8.23 9.42 8.33
C TYR A 114 9.25 8.48 8.97
N SER A 115 10.43 9.04 9.30
CA SER A 115 11.45 8.31 10.05
C SER A 115 10.87 7.65 11.31
N GLY A 116 11.16 6.36 11.49
CA GLY A 116 10.63 5.54 12.59
C GLY A 116 9.21 4.99 12.39
N GLY A 117 8.56 5.29 11.26
CA GLY A 117 7.28 4.68 10.86
C GLY A 117 7.43 3.24 10.36
N SER A 118 6.31 2.50 10.31
CA SER A 118 6.26 1.07 9.98
C SER A 118 6.80 0.73 8.57
N VAL A 119 6.77 1.68 7.64
CA VAL A 119 7.24 1.49 6.27
C VAL A 119 8.77 1.44 6.22
N GLY A 120 9.45 2.07 7.17
CA GLY A 120 10.92 2.13 7.26
C GLY A 120 11.57 3.10 6.27
N VAL A 121 10.88 4.21 5.95
CA VAL A 121 11.34 5.25 5.01
C VAL A 121 11.27 6.64 5.67
N ASN A 122 11.70 7.69 4.97
CA ASN A 122 11.61 9.07 5.45
C ASN A 122 11.08 10.02 4.38
N ILE A 123 9.82 9.85 4.01
CA ILE A 123 9.11 10.62 2.99
C ILE A 123 8.31 11.71 3.69
N THR A 124 8.69 12.97 3.48
CA THR A 124 8.14 14.13 4.22
C THR A 124 7.59 15.21 3.29
N GLY A 125 7.66 15.00 1.98
CA GLY A 125 7.33 16.00 0.96
C GLY A 125 8.54 16.86 0.58
N THR A 126 9.76 16.53 1.02
CA THR A 126 10.97 17.30 0.69
C THR A 126 11.07 17.59 -0.81
N ASN A 127 11.13 18.88 -1.15
CA ASN A 127 11.20 19.38 -2.53
C ASN A 127 9.99 19.02 -3.41
N MET A 128 8.86 18.69 -2.81
CA MET A 128 7.57 18.68 -3.49
C MET A 128 6.93 20.06 -3.35
N VAL A 129 6.19 20.48 -4.36
CA VAL A 129 5.46 21.75 -4.36
C VAL A 129 3.97 21.45 -4.54
N ALA A 130 3.16 21.96 -3.62
CA ALA A 130 1.71 21.93 -3.72
C ALA A 130 1.15 23.24 -4.29
N GLY A 131 0.01 23.16 -4.97
CA GLY A 131 -0.80 24.34 -5.29
C GLY A 131 -1.96 24.44 -4.30
N ILE A 132 -2.22 25.62 -3.77
CA ILE A 132 -3.32 25.87 -2.83
C ILE A 132 -4.10 27.07 -3.35
N TRP A 133 -5.34 26.83 -3.77
CA TRP A 133 -6.32 27.86 -4.09
C TRP A 133 -7.29 27.97 -2.92
N ASP A 134 -7.52 29.18 -2.46
CA ASP A 134 -8.34 29.44 -1.28
C ASP A 134 -8.70 30.93 -1.20
N GLY A 135 -9.61 31.29 -0.30
CA GLY A 135 -9.98 32.68 -0.05
C GLY A 135 -8.97 33.40 0.83
N GLY A 136 -8.68 34.65 0.46
CA GLY A 136 -7.83 35.54 1.23
C GLY A 136 -6.33 35.31 1.05
N GLN A 137 -5.54 35.80 1.99
CA GLN A 137 -4.08 35.83 1.94
C GLN A 137 -3.43 34.85 2.92
N VAL A 138 -2.46 34.06 2.44
CA VAL A 138 -1.63 33.24 3.33
C VAL A 138 -0.68 34.10 4.14
N ARG A 139 -0.58 33.84 5.45
CA ARG A 139 0.40 34.51 6.30
C ARG A 139 1.78 33.91 6.16
N ALA A 140 2.49 34.26 5.09
CA ALA A 140 3.80 33.71 4.77
C ALA A 140 4.87 33.97 5.85
N THR A 141 4.69 34.95 6.74
CA THR A 141 5.62 35.22 7.85
C THR A 141 5.40 34.33 9.07
N HIS A 142 4.22 33.68 9.18
CA HIS A 142 3.88 32.83 10.31
C HIS A 142 4.96 31.76 10.55
N GLU A 143 5.35 31.49 11.80
CA GLU A 143 6.52 30.68 12.15
C GLU A 143 6.48 29.26 11.51
N LEU A 144 5.27 28.68 11.46
CA LEU A 144 4.96 27.41 10.82
C LEU A 144 5.16 27.40 9.29
N LEU A 145 5.04 28.56 8.64
CA LEU A 145 4.95 28.70 7.18
C LEU A 145 6.13 29.47 6.55
N SER A 146 6.87 30.23 7.35
CA SER A 146 7.96 31.10 6.88
C SER A 146 8.98 30.36 6.01
N GLY A 147 9.21 30.86 4.79
CA GLY A 147 10.12 30.24 3.82
C GLY A 147 9.58 28.97 3.14
N LYS A 148 8.29 28.64 3.30
CA LYS A 148 7.65 27.51 2.61
C LYS A 148 6.51 27.91 1.67
N VAL A 149 5.87 29.03 1.94
CA VAL A 149 4.67 29.47 1.23
C VAL A 149 4.85 30.90 0.75
N ALA A 150 4.19 31.23 -0.35
CA ALA A 150 4.07 32.58 -0.85
C ALA A 150 2.80 32.71 -1.68
N MET A 151 2.10 33.84 -1.53
CA MET A 151 1.12 34.26 -2.53
C MET A 151 1.82 34.45 -3.87
N GLN A 152 1.20 33.96 -4.95
CA GLN A 152 1.71 34.20 -6.29
C GLN A 152 1.47 35.65 -6.73
N ALA A 153 2.14 36.07 -7.79
CA ALA A 153 1.99 37.41 -8.33
C ALA A 153 0.60 37.60 -8.96
N GLY A 154 0.04 38.81 -8.85
CA GLY A 154 -1.25 39.16 -9.45
C GLY A 154 -2.47 38.70 -8.67
N GLN A 155 -2.28 38.12 -7.48
CA GLN A 155 -3.36 37.71 -6.59
C GLN A 155 -3.90 38.90 -5.80
N THR A 156 -5.20 38.93 -5.59
CA THR A 156 -5.89 39.90 -4.74
C THR A 156 -5.60 39.55 -3.28
N LEU A 157 -4.93 40.47 -2.58
CA LEU A 157 -4.71 40.32 -1.16
C LEU A 157 -5.93 40.86 -0.41
N ASP A 158 -6.82 39.95 0.01
CA ASP A 158 -7.85 40.33 0.97
C ASP A 158 -7.18 40.67 2.32
N GLY A 159 -7.64 41.72 3.00
CA GLY A 159 -7.04 42.19 4.26
C GLY A 159 -6.18 43.45 4.23
N THR A 160 -6.25 44.30 3.19
CA THR A 160 -5.91 45.73 3.36
C THR A 160 -7.13 46.46 3.95
N GLY A 161 -7.50 46.13 5.20
CA GLY A 161 -8.71 46.63 5.87
C GLY A 161 -9.02 45.82 7.14
N GLU A 162 -9.88 46.33 8.01
CA GLU A 162 -10.06 45.90 9.42
C GLU A 162 -10.45 44.41 9.67
N ASN A 163 -10.63 43.58 8.64
CA ASN A 163 -11.07 42.18 8.77
C ASN A 163 -9.97 41.14 8.45
N TYR A 164 -8.89 41.10 9.24
CA TYR A 164 -7.77 40.17 9.06
C TYR A 164 -8.13 38.68 9.27
N LYS A 165 -9.20 38.38 10.01
CA LYS A 165 -9.70 37.01 10.21
C LYS A 165 -10.18 36.33 8.93
N GLY A 166 -10.59 37.09 7.90
CA GLY A 166 -10.96 36.52 6.58
C GLY A 166 -9.84 35.67 5.96
N ASN A 167 -8.59 35.94 6.33
CA ASN A 167 -7.40 35.25 5.83
C ASN A 167 -7.02 33.99 6.64
N ASN A 168 -7.72 33.69 7.74
CA ASN A 168 -7.41 32.55 8.59
C ASN A 168 -7.57 31.22 7.85
N HIS A 169 -8.54 31.13 6.95
CA HIS A 169 -8.87 29.89 6.26
C HIS A 169 -7.70 29.39 5.39
N GLN A 170 -7.22 30.21 4.43
CA GLN A 170 -6.07 29.84 3.60
C GLN A 170 -4.79 29.59 4.42
N THR A 171 -4.56 30.38 5.47
CA THR A 171 -3.39 30.21 6.35
C THR A 171 -3.45 28.87 7.10
N HIS A 172 -4.64 28.44 7.52
CA HIS A 172 -4.87 27.17 8.18
C HIS A 172 -4.67 25.98 7.24
N VAL A 173 -5.29 26.05 6.07
CA VAL A 173 -5.17 25.04 5.00
C VAL A 173 -3.70 24.83 4.61
N SER A 174 -2.96 25.93 4.43
CA SER A 174 -1.53 25.91 4.14
C SER A 174 -0.70 25.26 5.26
N GLY A 175 -1.00 25.60 6.52
CA GLY A 175 -0.34 24.99 7.68
C GLY A 175 -0.58 23.49 7.78
N THR A 176 -1.81 23.04 7.52
CA THR A 176 -2.20 21.63 7.56
C THR A 176 -1.49 20.82 6.48
N MET A 177 -1.30 21.40 5.30
CA MET A 177 -0.63 20.72 4.19
C MET A 177 0.90 20.70 4.35
N VAL A 178 1.54 21.86 4.54
CA VAL A 178 3.01 22.00 4.39
C VAL A 178 3.74 22.58 5.61
N GLY A 179 3.02 22.90 6.69
CA GLY A 179 3.57 23.51 7.90
C GLY A 179 4.80 22.78 8.46
N LYS A 180 5.80 23.54 8.92
CA LYS A 180 7.06 23.01 9.48
C LYS A 180 6.83 22.10 10.68
N ASP A 181 7.81 21.23 10.92
CA ASP A 181 7.95 20.55 12.20
C ASP A 181 8.66 21.46 13.22
N ILE A 182 7.91 22.31 13.91
CA ILE A 182 8.44 23.18 14.97
C ILE A 182 8.23 22.56 16.36
N ALA A 183 9.25 22.66 17.21
CA ALA A 183 9.30 21.91 18.48
C ALA A 183 8.28 22.38 19.53
N ASN A 184 7.90 23.66 19.49
CA ASN A 184 6.93 24.29 20.39
C ASN A 184 5.46 24.10 19.94
N GLN A 185 5.21 23.74 18.68
CA GLN A 185 3.87 23.46 18.13
C GLN A 185 3.86 22.17 17.29
N PRO A 186 4.33 21.04 17.85
CA PRO A 186 4.38 19.78 17.11
C PRO A 186 2.97 19.29 16.74
N SER A 187 1.97 19.78 17.47
CA SER A 187 0.58 19.55 17.21
C SER A 187 0.14 20.12 15.88
N ALA A 188 0.66 21.25 15.42
CA ALA A 188 0.26 21.94 14.19
C ALA A 188 1.11 21.57 12.96
N ARG A 189 2.07 20.63 13.10
CA ARG A 189 2.93 20.22 11.99
C ARG A 189 2.09 19.74 10.81
N GLY A 190 2.38 20.29 9.63
CA GLY A 190 1.74 19.88 8.38
C GLY A 190 2.05 18.44 8.03
N ILE A 191 1.19 17.81 7.23
CA ILE A 191 1.37 16.41 6.85
C ILE A 191 2.58 16.27 5.91
N ALA A 192 2.68 17.08 4.86
CA ALA A 192 3.87 17.16 4.02
C ALA A 192 4.84 18.24 4.55
N TYR A 193 5.29 18.12 5.80
CA TYR A 193 6.12 19.14 6.47
C TYR A 193 7.50 19.39 5.85
N GLY A 194 7.93 18.62 4.85
CA GLY A 194 9.10 18.86 4.01
C GLY A 194 8.80 19.62 2.72
N ALA A 195 7.53 19.77 2.34
CA ALA A 195 7.09 20.40 1.09
C ALA A 195 7.02 21.93 1.19
N THR A 196 6.77 22.56 0.05
CA THR A 196 6.46 24.00 -0.10
C THR A 196 5.13 24.15 -0.83
N ALA A 197 4.54 25.34 -0.81
CA ALA A 197 3.29 25.61 -1.52
C ALA A 197 3.34 26.92 -2.30
N LYS A 198 2.68 26.91 -3.47
CA LYS A 198 2.26 28.12 -4.19
C LYS A 198 0.81 28.41 -3.83
N ASN A 199 0.55 29.61 -3.32
CA ASN A 199 -0.76 30.03 -2.86
C ASN A 199 -1.39 31.02 -3.83
N TYR A 200 -2.68 30.82 -4.09
CA TYR A 200 -3.50 31.60 -5.00
C TYR A 200 -4.82 31.96 -4.32
N ASP A 201 -5.40 33.10 -4.68
CA ASP A 201 -6.81 33.38 -4.41
C ASP A 201 -7.71 32.50 -5.29
N TRP A 202 -9.02 32.59 -5.12
CA TRP A 202 -10.00 31.76 -5.86
C TRP A 202 -10.63 32.46 -7.08
N GLU A 203 -10.08 33.60 -7.54
CA GLU A 203 -10.73 34.43 -8.56
C GLU A 203 -10.49 33.92 -10.00
N ASN A 204 -9.34 33.27 -10.24
CA ASN A 204 -8.91 32.85 -11.59
C ASN A 204 -8.38 31.41 -11.67
N ASP A 205 -9.00 30.52 -10.87
CA ASP A 205 -8.57 29.14 -10.65
C ASP A 205 -8.15 28.39 -11.90
N TYR A 206 -9.03 28.28 -12.90
CA TYR A 206 -8.80 27.36 -14.03
C TYR A 206 -7.59 27.77 -14.87
N THR A 207 -7.39 29.07 -15.08
CA THR A 207 -6.21 29.59 -15.80
C THR A 207 -4.95 29.24 -15.04
N GLU A 208 -4.95 29.46 -13.73
CA GLU A 208 -3.79 29.27 -12.87
C GLU A 208 -3.47 27.79 -12.64
N MET A 209 -4.49 26.96 -12.44
CA MET A 209 -4.38 25.51 -12.37
C MET A 209 -3.82 24.95 -13.68
N THR A 210 -4.28 25.45 -14.83
CA THR A 210 -3.74 25.05 -16.13
C THR A 210 -2.26 25.42 -16.24
N ALA A 211 -1.88 26.64 -15.84
CA ALA A 211 -0.48 27.07 -15.83
C ALA A 211 0.38 26.30 -14.82
N PHE A 212 -0.17 25.96 -13.66
CA PHE A 212 0.49 25.18 -12.61
C PHE A 212 0.71 23.73 -13.07
N ALA A 213 -0.33 23.09 -13.59
CA ALA A 213 -0.24 21.75 -14.14
C ALA A 213 0.70 21.70 -15.37
N GLY A 214 0.67 22.74 -16.22
CA GLY A 214 1.57 22.91 -17.36
C GLY A 214 3.05 23.05 -16.99
N GLN A 215 3.36 23.42 -15.75
CA GLN A 215 4.72 23.42 -15.18
C GLN A 215 5.14 22.05 -14.61
N GLY A 216 4.28 21.03 -14.74
CA GLY A 216 4.55 19.67 -14.26
C GLY A 216 4.32 19.48 -12.75
N TYR A 217 3.62 20.41 -12.09
CA TYR A 217 3.19 20.19 -10.72
C TYR A 217 2.03 19.19 -10.65
N LEU A 218 1.98 18.41 -9.57
CA LEU A 218 1.22 17.16 -9.53
C LEU A 218 -0.07 17.23 -8.70
N ILE A 219 -0.10 18.07 -7.66
CA ILE A 219 -1.15 18.04 -6.65
C ILE A 219 -1.57 19.45 -6.29
N SER A 220 -2.88 19.69 -6.22
CA SER A 220 -3.45 20.91 -5.65
C SER A 220 -4.57 20.63 -4.65
N ASN A 221 -4.80 21.59 -3.77
CA ASN A 221 -5.88 21.62 -2.81
C ASN A 221 -6.84 22.78 -3.10
N HIS A 222 -8.13 22.49 -3.04
CA HIS A 222 -9.23 23.45 -3.22
C HIS A 222 -10.24 23.24 -2.10
N SER A 223 -10.19 24.10 -1.09
CA SER A 223 -10.99 23.99 0.14
C SER A 223 -12.15 24.98 0.18
N TYR A 224 -12.75 25.21 -0.98
CA TYR A 224 -13.87 26.12 -1.21
C TYR A 224 -14.82 25.48 -2.23
N GLY A 225 -16.02 26.04 -2.36
CA GLY A 225 -17.05 25.57 -3.27
C GLY A 225 -18.26 26.48 -3.24
N TYR A 226 -19.27 26.16 -4.03
CA TYR A 226 -20.53 26.89 -3.98
C TYR A 226 -21.27 26.61 -2.68
N THR A 227 -21.97 27.62 -2.21
CA THR A 227 -23.00 27.45 -1.17
C THR A 227 -24.12 26.54 -1.71
N ASN A 228 -24.77 25.85 -0.80
CA ASN A 228 -25.91 24.96 -1.03
C ASN A 228 -26.96 25.14 0.10
N GLY A 229 -27.17 26.40 0.49
CA GLY A 229 -28.14 26.80 1.50
C GLY A 229 -29.58 26.80 0.99
N GLU A 230 -30.53 27.14 1.87
CA GLU A 230 -31.97 27.11 1.57
C GLU A 230 -32.39 28.04 0.41
N GLY A 231 -31.62 29.10 0.14
CA GLY A 231 -31.86 30.05 -0.95
C GLY A 231 -31.19 29.70 -2.28
N ASP A 232 -30.35 28.67 -2.33
CA ASP A 232 -29.62 28.28 -3.54
C ASP A 232 -30.50 27.44 -4.48
N ALA A 233 -30.24 27.56 -5.78
CA ALA A 233 -31.02 26.86 -6.79
C ALA A 233 -30.82 25.33 -6.69
N ILE A 234 -31.89 24.62 -6.31
CA ILE A 234 -31.91 23.18 -6.01
C ILE A 234 -31.28 22.32 -7.11
N TRP A 235 -31.42 22.72 -8.38
CA TRP A 235 -30.88 21.97 -9.52
C TRP A 235 -29.35 21.91 -9.54
N ARG A 236 -28.64 22.80 -8.82
CA ARG A 236 -27.17 22.83 -8.76
C ARG A 236 -26.58 21.76 -7.86
N PHE A 237 -27.39 21.18 -7.00
CA PHE A 237 -26.97 20.22 -6.01
C PHE A 237 -26.89 18.87 -6.75
N GLY A 238 -25.73 18.21 -6.66
CA GLY A 238 -25.42 17.00 -7.42
C GLY A 238 -24.99 17.24 -8.87
N ALA A 239 -25.11 18.48 -9.36
CA ALA A 239 -24.99 18.78 -10.78
C ALA A 239 -23.56 18.69 -11.29
N TYR A 240 -23.41 18.13 -12.49
CA TYR A 240 -22.21 18.26 -13.30
C TYR A 240 -22.29 19.52 -14.16
N ASP A 241 -21.99 20.67 -13.57
CA ASP A 241 -22.11 21.99 -14.20
C ASP A 241 -20.83 22.46 -14.92
N ALA A 242 -20.83 23.69 -15.44
CA ALA A 242 -19.69 24.32 -16.10
C ALA A 242 -18.37 24.24 -15.31
N SER A 243 -18.42 24.33 -13.98
CA SER A 243 -17.22 24.27 -13.12
C SER A 243 -16.64 22.85 -13.06
N SER A 244 -17.52 21.85 -13.04
CA SER A 244 -17.16 20.44 -13.17
C SER A 244 -16.57 20.11 -14.55
N VAL A 245 -17.17 20.64 -15.62
CA VAL A 245 -16.67 20.50 -17.00
C VAL A 245 -15.27 21.10 -17.13
N ALA A 246 -15.07 22.31 -16.62
CA ALA A 246 -13.81 23.04 -16.72
C ALA A 246 -12.66 22.30 -16.00
N ILE A 247 -12.87 21.82 -14.78
CA ILE A 247 -11.80 21.10 -14.06
C ILE A 247 -11.50 19.73 -14.69
N ASP A 248 -12.51 19.03 -15.20
CA ASP A 248 -12.29 17.76 -15.90
C ASP A 248 -11.45 17.97 -17.15
N ALA A 249 -11.64 19.10 -17.86
CA ALA A 249 -10.82 19.50 -19.01
C ALA A 249 -9.36 19.77 -18.61
N VAL A 250 -9.11 20.44 -17.49
CA VAL A 250 -7.75 20.67 -16.98
C VAL A 250 -7.05 19.35 -16.69
N VAL A 251 -7.70 18.45 -15.94
CA VAL A 251 -7.10 17.16 -15.56
C VAL A 251 -6.92 16.23 -16.76
N LYS A 252 -7.85 16.25 -17.73
CA LYS A 252 -7.72 15.50 -18.99
C LYS A 252 -6.46 15.90 -19.75
N ASN A 253 -6.20 17.20 -19.85
CA ASN A 253 -5.04 17.74 -20.58
C ASN A 253 -3.74 17.69 -19.76
N ALA A 254 -3.82 17.50 -18.44
CA ALA A 254 -2.69 17.31 -17.55
C ALA A 254 -2.80 15.99 -16.77
N PRO A 255 -2.58 14.81 -17.41
CA PRO A 255 -2.88 13.50 -16.82
C PRO A 255 -2.00 13.11 -15.61
N GLY A 256 -1.01 13.92 -15.24
CA GLY A 256 -0.21 13.77 -14.01
C GLY A 256 -0.69 14.63 -12.84
N TYR A 257 -1.65 15.53 -13.08
CA TYR A 257 -2.14 16.51 -12.10
C TYR A 257 -3.47 16.04 -11.48
N LEU A 258 -3.53 16.00 -10.15
CA LEU A 258 -4.73 15.59 -9.41
C LEU A 258 -5.16 16.68 -8.40
N PRO A 259 -6.29 17.37 -8.66
CA PRO A 259 -6.92 18.26 -7.71
C PRO A 259 -7.68 17.51 -6.60
N PHE A 260 -7.57 18.00 -5.37
CA PHE A 260 -8.35 17.56 -4.21
C PHE A 260 -9.32 18.66 -3.82
N ILE A 261 -10.62 18.34 -3.77
CA ILE A 261 -11.72 19.30 -3.63
C ILE A 261 -12.50 18.97 -2.36
N ALA A 262 -12.79 19.97 -1.52
CA ALA A 262 -13.69 19.79 -0.38
C ALA A 262 -15.13 19.50 -0.85
N VAL A 263 -15.85 18.62 -0.16
CA VAL A 263 -17.24 18.29 -0.52
C VAL A 263 -18.27 19.34 -0.03
N GLY A 264 -17.88 20.22 0.91
CA GLY A 264 -18.74 21.24 1.53
C GLY A 264 -19.24 20.84 2.93
N ASN A 265 -19.83 21.80 3.66
CA ASN A 265 -20.04 21.74 5.12
C ASN A 265 -21.49 21.98 5.58
N GLU A 266 -22.48 21.85 4.70
CA GLU A 266 -23.84 22.31 4.93
C GLU A 266 -24.82 21.18 5.28
N GLN A 267 -24.29 20.11 5.88
CA GLN A 267 -25.06 18.94 6.30
C GLN A 267 -25.81 19.14 7.63
N ASP A 268 -25.45 20.16 8.43
CA ASP A 268 -26.09 20.42 9.73
C ASP A 268 -27.42 21.15 9.56
N PRO A 269 -28.58 20.49 9.80
CA PRO A 269 -29.89 21.11 9.62
C PRO A 269 -30.20 22.20 10.66
N ASN A 270 -29.38 22.34 11.72
CA ASN A 270 -29.57 23.33 12.77
C ASN A 270 -28.65 24.54 12.67
N ALA A 271 -27.79 24.62 11.64
CA ALA A 271 -26.92 25.77 11.49
C ALA A 271 -27.73 27.00 11.04
N MET A 272 -27.58 28.08 11.79
CA MET A 272 -28.29 29.35 11.59
C MET A 272 -27.29 30.49 11.31
N ASP A 273 -27.65 31.46 10.46
CA ASP A 273 -26.93 32.74 10.40
C ASP A 273 -27.25 33.60 11.63
N ASP A 274 -26.56 34.73 11.72
CA ASP A 274 -26.78 35.80 12.70
C ASP A 274 -28.22 36.39 12.63
N GLU A 275 -29.02 36.08 11.59
CA GLU A 275 -30.43 36.47 11.44
C GLU A 275 -31.42 35.34 11.83
N ASN A 276 -30.95 34.21 12.39
CA ASN A 276 -31.72 32.99 12.68
C ASN A 276 -32.38 32.33 11.45
N LYS A 277 -31.81 32.49 10.26
CA LYS A 277 -32.19 31.73 9.07
C LYS A 277 -31.33 30.49 8.96
N HIS A 278 -31.92 29.39 8.50
CA HIS A 278 -31.14 28.19 8.19
C HIS A 278 -30.15 28.52 7.07
N ILE A 279 -28.86 28.47 7.39
CA ILE A 279 -27.79 28.73 6.41
C ILE A 279 -27.30 27.49 5.70
N ASN A 280 -27.55 26.32 6.28
CA ASN A 280 -27.03 25.06 5.79
C ASN A 280 -28.14 24.12 5.36
N GLY A 281 -27.98 23.61 4.15
CA GLY A 281 -28.69 22.44 3.66
C GLY A 281 -30.08 22.75 3.12
N ASN A 282 -30.31 22.44 1.84
CA ASN A 282 -31.67 22.33 1.33
C ASN A 282 -32.29 21.00 1.79
N TRP A 283 -32.95 21.00 2.95
CA TRP A 283 -33.46 19.78 3.58
C TRP A 283 -34.53 19.03 2.76
N SER A 284 -35.06 19.63 1.67
CA SER A 284 -35.88 18.90 0.70
C SER A 284 -35.15 17.69 0.09
N LYS A 285 -33.81 17.69 0.10
CA LYS A 285 -32.98 16.58 -0.36
C LYS A 285 -32.74 15.50 0.71
N GLY A 286 -33.12 15.74 1.96
CA GLY A 286 -32.98 14.79 3.07
C GLY A 286 -31.50 14.53 3.46
N GLY A 287 -30.62 15.51 3.24
CA GLY A 287 -29.21 15.44 3.58
C GLY A 287 -28.35 14.57 2.65
N PHE A 288 -28.84 14.24 1.47
CA PHE A 288 -28.05 13.61 0.41
C PHE A 288 -28.06 14.52 -0.79
N ASP A 289 -27.21 14.23 -1.78
CA ASP A 289 -27.15 15.03 -2.99
C ASP A 289 -26.84 16.51 -2.67
N MET A 290 -25.81 16.71 -1.86
CA MET A 290 -25.39 18.03 -1.35
C MET A 290 -24.07 18.51 -1.97
N VAL A 291 -23.55 17.77 -2.94
CA VAL A 291 -22.27 18.04 -3.63
C VAL A 291 -22.49 19.14 -4.65
N THR A 292 -21.58 20.11 -4.78
CA THR A 292 -21.76 21.26 -5.69
C THR A 292 -20.56 21.53 -6.57
N GLY A 293 -20.83 22.07 -7.77
CA GLY A 293 -19.81 22.59 -8.68
C GLY A 293 -18.66 21.61 -8.93
N THR A 294 -17.43 22.08 -8.75
CA THR A 294 -16.18 21.32 -8.93
C THR A 294 -16.13 20.03 -8.09
N SER A 295 -16.80 19.97 -6.94
CA SER A 295 -16.80 18.77 -6.09
C SER A 295 -17.60 17.61 -6.71
N ALA A 296 -18.47 17.89 -7.69
CA ALA A 296 -19.18 16.90 -8.50
C ALA A 296 -18.38 16.43 -9.72
N ALA A 297 -17.16 16.93 -9.95
CA ALA A 297 -16.35 16.58 -11.13
C ALA A 297 -15.86 15.12 -11.10
N LYS A 298 -15.57 14.54 -12.27
CA LYS A 298 -15.20 13.12 -12.41
C LYS A 298 -13.73 12.90 -12.07
N ASN A 299 -12.86 13.77 -12.55
CA ASN A 299 -11.41 13.57 -12.59
C ASN A 299 -10.66 14.08 -11.36
N VAL A 300 -11.38 14.59 -10.37
CA VAL A 300 -10.84 15.06 -9.08
C VAL A 300 -10.96 14.00 -7.99
N VAL A 301 -10.35 14.25 -6.83
CA VAL A 301 -10.69 13.55 -5.58
C VAL A 301 -11.46 14.51 -4.68
N THR A 302 -12.75 14.22 -4.48
CA THR A 302 -13.63 14.96 -3.58
C THR A 302 -13.52 14.38 -2.18
N VAL A 303 -13.32 15.24 -1.17
CA VAL A 303 -12.94 14.83 0.19
C VAL A 303 -14.01 15.25 1.20
N GLY A 304 -14.52 14.26 1.94
CA GLY A 304 -15.39 14.47 3.11
C GLY A 304 -14.63 14.44 4.43
N ALA A 305 -15.32 14.79 5.52
CA ALA A 305 -14.73 14.93 6.85
C ALA A 305 -15.32 13.95 7.87
N VAL A 306 -14.42 13.29 8.61
CA VAL A 306 -14.76 12.47 9.79
C VAL A 306 -14.22 13.09 11.08
N ASN A 307 -14.79 12.66 12.19
CA ASN A 307 -14.31 12.91 13.53
C ASN A 307 -13.07 12.05 13.85
N GLY A 308 -12.44 12.31 15.00
CA GLY A 308 -11.25 11.56 15.44
C GLY A 308 -11.50 10.07 15.72
N ASP A 309 -12.75 9.70 16.00
CA ASP A 309 -13.22 8.33 16.21
C ASP A 309 -13.72 7.65 14.92
N LYS A 310 -13.46 8.27 13.75
CA LYS A 310 -13.89 7.82 12.42
C LYS A 310 -15.39 7.89 12.15
N THR A 311 -16.19 8.45 13.06
CA THR A 311 -17.60 8.73 12.77
C THR A 311 -17.72 9.88 11.77
N MET A 312 -18.78 9.88 10.94
CA MET A 312 -19.06 10.99 10.02
C MET A 312 -19.26 12.28 10.82
N SER A 313 -18.63 13.37 10.36
CA SER A 313 -18.87 14.68 10.98
C SER A 313 -20.30 15.17 10.68
N SER A 314 -20.86 15.98 11.57
CA SER A 314 -22.24 16.50 11.40
C SER A 314 -22.39 17.46 10.23
N TYR A 315 -21.29 18.06 9.76
CA TYR A 315 -21.28 19.11 8.74
C TYR A 315 -20.90 18.60 7.34
N SER A 316 -20.16 17.49 7.19
CA SER A 316 -19.69 17.06 5.86
C SER A 316 -20.84 16.71 4.92
N ASN A 317 -20.91 17.34 3.75
CA ASN A 317 -21.90 17.03 2.72
C ASN A 317 -21.79 15.59 2.21
N TRP A 318 -22.93 15.02 1.84
CA TRP A 318 -23.05 13.68 1.27
C TRP A 318 -23.51 13.75 -0.19
N GLY A 319 -23.02 12.83 -1.01
CA GLY A 319 -23.55 12.61 -2.36
C GLY A 319 -24.84 11.79 -2.35
N PRO A 320 -25.12 11.00 -3.40
CA PRO A 320 -24.35 10.90 -4.64
C PRO A 320 -24.49 12.19 -5.47
N THR A 321 -23.90 12.24 -6.66
CA THR A 321 -24.28 13.25 -7.67
C THR A 321 -25.63 12.89 -8.32
N ASP A 322 -26.21 13.80 -9.10
CA ASP A 322 -27.49 13.60 -9.81
C ASP A 322 -27.50 12.33 -10.67
N ASP A 323 -26.38 12.08 -11.34
CA ASP A 323 -26.18 10.89 -12.18
C ASP A 323 -25.71 9.64 -11.40
N GLY A 324 -25.79 9.72 -10.07
CA GLY A 324 -25.57 8.60 -9.14
C GLY A 324 -24.11 8.22 -8.92
N ARG A 325 -23.15 9.12 -9.19
CA ARG A 325 -21.74 8.88 -8.89
C ARG A 325 -21.48 9.00 -7.39
N VAL A 326 -20.52 8.22 -6.91
CA VAL A 326 -20.13 8.20 -5.51
C VAL A 326 -19.34 9.45 -5.21
N LYS A 327 -19.87 10.29 -4.33
CA LYS A 327 -19.23 11.46 -3.76
C LYS A 327 -19.59 11.57 -2.26
N PRO A 328 -18.68 12.03 -1.39
CA PRO A 328 -17.26 12.27 -1.66
C PRO A 328 -16.56 11.00 -2.16
N ASP A 329 -15.40 11.12 -2.80
CA ASP A 329 -14.65 9.92 -3.20
C ASP A 329 -14.04 9.23 -1.97
N ILE A 330 -13.58 10.02 -1.00
CA ILE A 330 -12.83 9.54 0.18
C ILE A 330 -13.03 10.50 1.36
N VAL A 331 -12.71 10.06 2.58
CA VAL A 331 -12.74 10.91 3.77
C VAL A 331 -11.41 10.98 4.52
N ALA A 332 -11.22 12.04 5.29
CA ALA A 332 -10.15 12.21 6.26
C ALA A 332 -10.64 12.97 7.50
N LYS A 333 -9.82 13.05 8.55
CA LYS A 333 -10.18 13.82 9.74
C LYS A 333 -10.27 15.31 9.40
N GLY A 334 -11.44 15.90 9.56
CA GLY A 334 -11.68 17.34 9.38
C GLY A 334 -12.02 18.08 10.67
N THR A 335 -12.36 17.37 11.75
CA THR A 335 -12.83 17.99 13.01
C THR A 335 -11.70 18.28 13.99
N GLY A 336 -11.60 19.54 14.45
CA GLY A 336 -10.68 19.99 15.50
C GLY A 336 -9.21 19.94 15.11
N ILE A 337 -8.88 20.44 13.92
CA ILE A 337 -7.53 20.45 13.34
C ILE A 337 -6.77 21.70 13.79
N ASN A 338 -5.67 21.51 14.53
CA ASN A 338 -4.82 22.64 14.94
C ASN A 338 -3.91 23.11 13.80
N SER A 339 -3.99 24.36 13.36
CA SER A 339 -3.06 24.87 12.34
C SER A 339 -2.79 26.36 12.51
N SER A 340 -1.90 26.90 11.68
CA SER A 340 -1.56 28.32 11.65
C SER A 340 -2.76 29.17 11.28
N LEU A 341 -2.88 30.34 11.93
CA LEU A 341 -3.86 31.37 11.59
C LEU A 341 -3.16 32.62 11.05
N PHE A 342 -3.91 33.45 10.33
CA PHE A 342 -3.43 34.75 9.88
C PHE A 342 -3.45 35.77 11.03
N ALA A 343 -4.56 35.85 11.74
CA ALA A 343 -4.77 36.75 12.86
C ALA A 343 -5.10 35.96 14.13
N ASP A 344 -4.73 36.53 15.28
CA ASP A 344 -5.17 36.03 16.58
C ASP A 344 -6.71 36.09 16.67
N GLU A 345 -7.32 34.98 17.10
CA GLU A 345 -8.78 34.85 17.11
C GLU A 345 -9.47 35.80 18.10
N ASN A 346 -8.77 36.27 19.13
CA ASN A 346 -9.36 37.15 20.14
C ASN A 346 -9.19 38.62 19.75
N THR A 347 -8.02 38.99 19.24
CA THR A 347 -7.68 40.39 18.98
C THR A 347 -7.91 40.81 17.52
N ASN A 348 -8.11 39.86 16.60
CA ASN A 348 -8.19 40.13 15.15
C ASN A 348 -6.94 40.88 14.62
N THR A 349 -5.79 40.68 15.25
CA THR A 349 -4.53 41.28 14.82
C THR A 349 -3.65 40.24 14.13
N PRO A 350 -3.01 40.56 12.99
CA PRO A 350 -2.07 39.66 12.33
C PRO A 350 -1.02 39.12 13.30
N SER A 351 -0.77 37.81 13.30
CA SER A 351 0.11 37.16 14.28
C SER A 351 0.98 36.05 13.68
N ASP A 352 2.28 36.06 14.01
CA ASP A 352 3.28 35.09 13.54
C ASP A 352 3.27 33.76 14.29
N ASN A 353 2.42 33.64 15.31
CA ASN A 353 2.34 32.49 16.19
C ASN A 353 0.90 32.20 16.67
N ALA A 354 -0.10 32.60 15.89
CA ALA A 354 -1.50 32.30 16.17
C ALA A 354 -1.89 30.91 15.64
N TYR A 355 -2.57 30.13 16.48
CA TYR A 355 -2.98 28.77 16.15
C TYR A 355 -4.45 28.56 16.49
N SER A 356 -5.13 27.78 15.68
CA SER A 356 -6.58 27.55 15.78
C SER A 356 -6.98 26.64 16.95
N GLY A 357 -6.03 25.90 17.52
CA GLY A 357 -6.30 24.95 18.59
C GLY A 357 -7.18 23.79 18.10
N ASN A 358 -8.23 23.47 18.83
CA ASN A 358 -9.11 22.34 18.50
C ASN A 358 -10.58 22.61 18.77
N GLY A 359 -10.98 23.88 18.71
CA GLY A 359 -12.37 24.32 18.84
C GLY A 359 -13.18 24.12 17.55
N GLU A 360 -14.44 24.56 17.58
CA GLU A 360 -15.38 24.42 16.46
C GLU A 360 -14.88 25.12 15.19
N GLY A 361 -14.26 26.31 15.30
CA GLY A 361 -13.63 27.04 14.17
C GLY A 361 -12.46 26.32 13.49
N SER A 362 -12.00 25.20 14.06
CA SER A 362 -10.98 24.31 13.48
C SER A 362 -11.58 23.05 12.84
N SER A 363 -12.85 23.07 12.47
CA SER A 363 -13.56 21.93 11.88
C SER A 363 -14.13 22.25 10.50
N GLY A 364 -13.99 21.31 9.56
CA GLY A 364 -14.46 21.49 8.18
C GLY A 364 -13.87 20.47 7.21
N THR A 365 -14.57 20.21 6.11
CA THR A 365 -14.03 19.47 4.96
C THR A 365 -12.83 20.19 4.35
N SER A 366 -12.78 21.52 4.51
CA SER A 366 -11.62 22.37 4.24
C SER A 366 -10.34 21.95 4.98
N TYR A 367 -10.43 21.26 6.12
CA TYR A 367 -9.27 20.79 6.87
C TYR A 367 -8.98 19.29 6.66
N ALA A 368 -9.97 18.53 6.18
CA ALA A 368 -9.79 17.15 5.72
C ALA A 368 -9.09 17.10 4.34
N THR A 369 -9.48 17.98 3.42
CA THR A 369 -8.96 18.05 2.04
C THR A 369 -7.44 18.21 1.96
N PRO A 370 -6.80 19.17 2.66
CA PRO A 370 -5.35 19.33 2.63
C PRO A 370 -4.61 18.13 3.23
N ALA A 371 -5.25 17.35 4.11
CA ALA A 371 -4.67 16.11 4.63
C ALA A 371 -4.59 15.02 3.56
N VAL A 372 -5.64 14.85 2.76
CA VAL A 372 -5.64 13.91 1.64
C VAL A 372 -4.72 14.40 0.51
N ALA A 373 -4.74 15.70 0.19
CA ALA A 373 -3.85 16.28 -0.80
C ALA A 373 -2.37 16.09 -0.41
N ALA A 374 -2.01 16.37 0.85
CA ALA A 374 -0.66 16.11 1.36
C ALA A 374 -0.29 14.62 1.27
N SER A 375 -1.24 13.72 1.52
CA SER A 375 -1.04 12.28 1.35
C SER A 375 -0.70 11.91 -0.10
N GLY A 376 -1.44 12.46 -1.06
CA GLY A 376 -1.14 12.31 -2.49
C GLY A 376 0.26 12.79 -2.83
N LEU A 377 0.68 13.93 -2.26
CA LEU A 377 2.03 14.49 -2.44
C LEU A 377 3.14 13.58 -1.88
N LEU A 378 2.93 13.02 -0.68
CA LEU A 378 3.86 12.06 -0.06
C LEU A 378 3.95 10.76 -0.88
N LEU A 379 2.82 10.23 -1.33
CA LEU A 379 2.77 9.02 -2.16
C LEU A 379 3.45 9.22 -3.51
N GLN A 380 3.31 10.40 -4.14
CA GLN A 380 4.03 10.75 -5.36
C GLN A 380 5.55 10.80 -5.13
N GLN A 381 6.00 11.44 -4.03
CA GLN A 381 7.42 11.43 -3.66
C GLN A 381 7.95 10.00 -3.47
N TYR A 382 7.19 9.16 -2.76
CA TYR A 382 7.60 7.80 -2.50
C TYR A 382 7.64 6.94 -3.77
N TYR A 383 6.61 7.03 -4.60
CA TYR A 383 6.55 6.31 -5.88
C TYR A 383 7.74 6.68 -6.76
N ASN A 384 8.07 7.97 -6.90
CA ASN A 384 9.23 8.44 -7.65
C ASN A 384 10.56 7.96 -7.06
N SER A 385 10.69 7.88 -5.73
CA SER A 385 11.90 7.37 -5.10
C SER A 385 12.22 5.91 -5.47
N LEU A 386 11.19 5.12 -5.79
CA LEU A 386 11.31 3.71 -6.15
C LEU A 386 11.29 3.44 -7.65
N ASN A 387 10.55 4.24 -8.43
CA ASN A 387 10.28 3.98 -9.85
C ASN A 387 10.97 4.98 -10.79
N GLY A 388 11.47 6.11 -10.27
CA GLY A 388 12.08 7.18 -11.09
C GLY A 388 11.10 7.94 -11.98
N SER A 389 9.80 7.79 -11.75
CA SER A 389 8.70 8.50 -12.40
C SER A 389 7.60 8.79 -11.38
N TYR A 390 6.66 9.66 -11.74
CA TYR A 390 5.45 9.92 -10.95
C TYR A 390 4.25 9.17 -11.51
N MET A 391 3.27 8.88 -10.66
CA MET A 391 2.00 8.27 -11.04
C MET A 391 1.14 9.25 -11.84
N LYS A 392 0.33 8.73 -12.78
CA LYS A 392 -0.79 9.51 -13.33
C LYS A 392 -1.83 9.83 -12.26
N ALA A 393 -2.64 10.86 -12.51
CA ALA A 393 -3.75 11.27 -11.66
C ALA A 393 -4.71 10.11 -11.40
N SER A 394 -5.08 9.37 -12.44
CA SER A 394 -5.93 8.18 -12.33
C SER A 394 -5.26 7.04 -11.55
N THR A 395 -3.94 6.88 -11.63
CA THR A 395 -3.20 5.86 -10.86
C THR A 395 -3.18 6.21 -9.37
N LEU A 396 -2.93 7.46 -9.02
CA LEU A 396 -3.01 7.92 -7.64
C LEU A 396 -4.44 7.80 -7.09
N LYS A 397 -5.46 8.17 -7.88
CA LYS A 397 -6.87 7.99 -7.51
C LYS A 397 -7.20 6.50 -7.28
N ALA A 398 -6.82 5.61 -8.19
CA ALA A 398 -7.02 4.17 -8.03
C ALA A 398 -6.34 3.61 -6.78
N LEU A 399 -5.12 4.08 -6.47
CA LEU A 399 -4.36 3.66 -5.30
C LEU A 399 -5.01 4.13 -4.00
N LEU A 400 -5.40 5.41 -3.92
CA LEU A 400 -6.03 6.00 -2.73
C LEU A 400 -7.36 5.31 -2.40
N LEU A 401 -8.24 5.15 -3.39
CA LEU A 401 -9.55 4.53 -3.20
C LEU A 401 -9.46 3.01 -3.03
N GLY A 402 -8.53 2.35 -3.72
CA GLY A 402 -8.34 0.90 -3.63
C GLY A 402 -7.78 0.42 -2.30
N THR A 403 -7.12 1.31 -1.56
CA THR A 403 -6.47 0.98 -0.28
C THR A 403 -7.14 1.61 0.94
N ALA A 404 -8.21 2.38 0.74
CA ALA A 404 -8.97 3.01 1.80
C ALA A 404 -9.52 1.99 2.81
N GLU A 405 -9.69 2.45 4.05
CA GLU A 405 -10.43 1.72 5.08
C GLU A 405 -11.92 1.97 4.89
N ASP A 406 -12.65 0.93 4.48
CA ASP A 406 -14.10 0.94 4.35
C ASP A 406 -14.76 1.32 5.69
N LEU A 407 -15.62 2.35 5.67
CA LEU A 407 -16.31 2.89 6.84
C LEU A 407 -17.79 3.06 6.49
N GLY A 408 -18.65 3.02 7.51
CA GLY A 408 -20.09 3.17 7.28
C GLY A 408 -20.72 1.87 6.78
N LEU A 409 -21.44 1.95 5.67
CA LEU A 409 -22.05 0.77 5.06
C LEU A 409 -20.98 -0.01 4.27
N ALA A 410 -21.18 -1.32 4.09
CA ALA A 410 -20.19 -2.11 3.36
C ALA A 410 -20.10 -1.68 1.88
N GLY A 411 -18.88 -1.43 1.40
CA GLY A 411 -18.65 -0.95 0.04
C GLY A 411 -18.88 0.56 -0.09
N PRO A 412 -18.91 1.10 -1.33
CA PRO A 412 -19.03 2.53 -1.52
C PRO A 412 -20.38 3.07 -1.04
N ASP A 413 -20.37 4.18 -0.31
CA ASP A 413 -21.59 4.87 0.12
C ASP A 413 -21.52 6.39 -0.06
N SER A 414 -22.67 7.06 0.04
CA SER A 414 -22.80 8.50 -0.22
C SER A 414 -22.19 9.39 0.87
N LYS A 415 -21.83 8.83 2.03
CA LYS A 415 -21.30 9.59 3.17
C LYS A 415 -19.78 9.48 3.23
N PHE A 416 -19.27 8.26 3.23
CA PHE A 416 -17.86 7.94 3.38
C PHE A 416 -17.15 7.75 2.03
N GLY A 417 -17.90 7.70 0.92
CA GLY A 417 -17.33 7.40 -0.39
C GLY A 417 -16.79 5.98 -0.41
N TRP A 418 -15.52 5.83 -0.78
CA TRP A 418 -14.78 4.57 -0.70
C TRP A 418 -14.09 4.34 0.65
N GLY A 419 -14.29 5.25 1.61
CA GLY A 419 -13.81 5.11 2.99
C GLY A 419 -12.75 6.12 3.40
N LEU A 420 -12.10 5.84 4.53
CA LEU A 420 -11.04 6.66 5.10
C LEU A 420 -9.71 6.39 4.40
N VAL A 421 -9.01 7.43 3.98
CA VAL A 421 -7.70 7.28 3.32
C VAL A 421 -6.69 6.56 4.22
N ASN A 422 -5.93 5.62 3.64
CA ASN A 422 -4.97 4.79 4.37
C ASN A 422 -3.61 4.81 3.68
N VAL A 423 -2.77 5.76 4.10
CA VAL A 423 -1.47 6.01 3.47
C VAL A 423 -0.50 4.84 3.65
N GLU A 424 -0.59 4.11 4.76
CA GLU A 424 0.25 2.92 5.00
C GLU A 424 -0.04 1.82 3.98
N LYS A 425 -1.32 1.49 3.75
CA LYS A 425 -1.71 0.47 2.75
C LYS A 425 -1.34 0.89 1.33
N ALA A 426 -1.60 2.15 0.96
CA ALA A 426 -1.17 2.72 -0.33
C ALA A 426 0.35 2.61 -0.51
N THR A 427 1.11 2.95 0.52
CA THR A 427 2.58 2.87 0.53
C THR A 427 3.07 1.45 0.39
N ASN A 428 2.46 0.48 1.09
CA ASN A 428 2.83 -0.93 0.98
C ASN A 428 2.54 -1.47 -0.43
N ALA A 429 1.43 -1.08 -1.06
CA ALA A 429 1.18 -1.44 -2.46
C ALA A 429 2.26 -0.89 -3.41
N ILE A 430 2.80 0.31 -3.18
CA ILE A 430 3.93 0.85 -3.94
C ILE A 430 5.23 0.07 -3.63
N LYS A 431 5.54 -0.13 -2.35
CA LYS A 431 6.77 -0.81 -1.87
C LYS A 431 6.87 -2.23 -2.43
N TYR A 432 5.74 -2.91 -2.47
CA TYR A 432 5.60 -4.30 -2.87
C TYR A 432 4.99 -4.44 -4.26
N LYS A 433 5.09 -3.39 -5.09
CA LYS A 433 4.76 -3.44 -6.51
C LYS A 433 5.66 -4.45 -7.22
N SER A 434 5.03 -5.45 -7.82
CA SER A 434 5.67 -6.46 -8.67
C SER A 434 6.10 -5.82 -10.00
N ALA A 435 7.12 -6.39 -10.63
CA ALA A 435 7.54 -5.92 -11.95
C ALA A 435 6.44 -6.20 -12.99
N SER A 436 6.20 -5.23 -13.87
CA SER A 436 5.31 -5.44 -15.02
C SER A 436 6.01 -6.34 -16.04
N VAL A 437 5.29 -7.33 -16.56
CA VAL A 437 5.65 -8.10 -17.75
C VAL A 437 4.68 -7.63 -18.84
N ASN A 438 5.17 -7.00 -19.90
CA ASN A 438 4.36 -6.37 -20.97
C ASN A 438 4.52 -7.17 -22.29
N PRO A 439 3.55 -7.26 -23.23
CA PRO A 439 2.22 -6.62 -23.30
C PRO A 439 1.02 -7.57 -23.60
N ALA A 440 -0.19 -6.98 -23.51
CA ALA A 440 -1.51 -7.43 -23.95
C ALA A 440 -1.77 -8.96 -23.92
N ASN A 441 -2.63 -9.40 -23.00
CA ASN A 441 -3.04 -10.81 -22.82
C ASN A 441 -1.95 -11.71 -22.21
N GLN A 442 -1.08 -11.17 -21.36
CA GLN A 442 -0.04 -11.96 -20.68
C GLN A 442 -0.27 -12.09 -19.17
N ALA A 443 0.15 -13.23 -18.65
CA ALA A 443 0.18 -13.53 -17.22
C ALA A 443 1.32 -12.78 -16.53
N HIS A 444 1.08 -12.31 -15.30
CA HIS A 444 2.18 -11.80 -14.49
C HIS A 444 3.08 -12.95 -14.00
N ALA A 445 4.40 -12.73 -14.03
CA ALA A 445 5.37 -13.78 -13.71
C ALA A 445 5.47 -14.01 -12.18
N ASP A 446 5.04 -15.20 -11.74
CA ASP A 446 5.04 -15.66 -10.34
C ASP A 446 6.37 -15.39 -9.60
N ALA A 447 7.51 -15.68 -10.26
CA ALA A 447 8.85 -15.56 -9.69
C ALA A 447 9.26 -14.13 -9.30
N SER A 448 8.52 -13.11 -9.76
CA SER A 448 8.80 -11.69 -9.49
C SER A 448 7.70 -11.00 -8.67
N SER A 449 6.68 -11.76 -8.24
CA SER A 449 5.54 -11.23 -7.52
C SER A 449 5.93 -10.76 -6.10
N LYS A 450 5.50 -9.57 -5.70
CA LYS A 450 5.83 -8.97 -4.41
C LYS A 450 4.61 -8.69 -3.53
N GLY A 451 3.40 -8.86 -4.03
CA GLY A 451 2.15 -8.70 -3.25
C GLY A 451 1.18 -7.66 -3.83
N ALA A 452 1.65 -6.81 -4.74
CA ALA A 452 0.81 -5.86 -5.44
C ALA A 452 1.20 -5.71 -6.93
N TYR A 453 0.27 -5.22 -7.74
CA TYR A 453 0.50 -4.76 -9.12
C TYR A 453 -0.06 -3.35 -9.28
N ILE A 454 0.69 -2.47 -9.94
CA ILE A 454 0.25 -1.13 -10.34
C ILE A 454 0.64 -0.96 -11.81
N GLU A 455 -0.34 -0.82 -12.67
CA GLU A 455 -0.17 -0.80 -14.13
C GLU A 455 -0.95 0.37 -14.76
N GLU A 456 -0.30 1.08 -15.67
CA GLU A 456 -0.91 2.11 -16.52
C GLU A 456 -1.10 1.53 -17.93
N ILE A 457 -2.31 1.06 -18.21
CA ILE A 457 -2.64 0.28 -19.40
C ILE A 457 -3.07 1.22 -20.53
N THR A 458 -2.32 1.25 -21.63
CA THR A 458 -2.63 2.07 -22.81
C THR A 458 -3.52 1.38 -23.85
N ALA A 459 -3.62 0.05 -23.79
CA ALA A 459 -4.49 -0.73 -24.66
C ALA A 459 -5.92 -0.79 -24.11
N ASN A 460 -6.91 -0.66 -24.99
CA ASN A 460 -8.33 -0.74 -24.62
C ASN A 460 -9.01 -1.96 -25.27
N PRO A 461 -10.05 -2.53 -24.61
CA PRO A 461 -11.01 -3.35 -25.32
C PRO A 461 -11.75 -2.52 -26.38
N THR A 462 -12.25 -3.17 -27.44
CA THR A 462 -13.11 -2.49 -28.42
C THR A 462 -14.40 -2.00 -27.75
N ASN A 463 -14.92 -0.86 -28.17
CA ASN A 463 -16.18 -0.28 -27.70
C ASN A 463 -17.40 -1.03 -28.27
N ASN A 464 -17.57 -2.28 -27.88
CA ASN A 464 -18.69 -3.13 -28.32
C ASN A 464 -19.29 -3.97 -27.17
N SER A 465 -18.96 -3.63 -25.92
CA SER A 465 -19.42 -4.32 -24.70
C SER A 465 -19.02 -5.79 -24.56
N THR A 466 -18.27 -6.37 -25.51
CA THR A 466 -18.02 -7.82 -25.59
C THR A 466 -16.55 -8.18 -25.61
N ALA A 467 -15.71 -7.41 -26.31
CA ALA A 467 -14.29 -7.65 -26.31
C ALA A 467 -13.70 -7.40 -24.92
N GLU A 468 -12.75 -8.25 -24.55
CA GLU A 468 -12.06 -8.20 -23.27
C GLU A 468 -10.58 -7.92 -23.48
N LEU A 469 -10.07 -7.02 -22.66
CA LEU A 469 -8.67 -7.02 -22.28
C LEU A 469 -8.57 -7.81 -20.97
N TYR A 470 -7.52 -8.62 -20.79
CA TYR A 470 -7.34 -9.30 -19.52
C TYR A 470 -5.91 -9.26 -18.97
N ARG A 471 -5.83 -9.50 -17.66
CA ARG A 471 -4.61 -9.77 -16.88
C ARG A 471 -4.86 -10.99 -16.00
N THR A 472 -3.81 -11.71 -15.61
CA THR A 472 -3.93 -12.77 -14.60
C THR A 472 -3.00 -12.52 -13.44
N VAL A 473 -3.51 -12.77 -12.23
CA VAL A 473 -2.77 -12.67 -10.97
C VAL A 473 -3.06 -13.91 -10.14
N LYS A 474 -2.10 -14.33 -9.32
CA LYS A 474 -2.37 -15.31 -8.27
C LYS A 474 -2.59 -14.59 -6.95
N ALA A 475 -3.53 -15.07 -6.13
CA ALA A 475 -3.77 -14.49 -4.82
C ALA A 475 -2.82 -15.03 -3.76
N SER A 476 -2.48 -14.22 -2.76
CA SER A 476 -1.74 -14.69 -1.59
C SER A 476 -2.62 -15.56 -0.68
N GLY A 477 -3.89 -15.21 -0.54
CA GLY A 477 -4.82 -15.82 0.42
C GLY A 477 -4.58 -15.41 1.87
N CYS A 478 -3.61 -14.53 2.15
CA CYS A 478 -3.37 -13.96 3.48
C CYS A 478 -4.22 -12.70 3.76
N GLU A 479 -4.68 -12.04 2.70
CA GLU A 479 -5.47 -10.81 2.75
C GLU A 479 -6.47 -10.82 1.57
N PRO A 480 -7.51 -9.97 1.60
CA PRO A 480 -8.43 -9.82 0.47
C PRO A 480 -7.70 -9.47 -0.83
N LEU A 481 -8.11 -10.10 -1.93
CA LEU A 481 -7.69 -9.69 -3.27
C LEU A 481 -8.57 -8.51 -3.70
N ILE A 482 -7.97 -7.33 -3.84
CA ILE A 482 -8.65 -6.11 -4.26
C ILE A 482 -8.11 -5.71 -5.61
N VAL A 483 -9.00 -5.53 -6.58
CA VAL A 483 -8.69 -5.03 -7.93
C VAL A 483 -9.43 -3.71 -8.10
N SER A 484 -8.69 -2.65 -8.39
CA SER A 484 -9.20 -1.32 -8.63
C SER A 484 -8.77 -0.84 -10.01
N ILE A 485 -9.69 -0.28 -10.78
CA ILE A 485 -9.38 0.44 -12.03
C ILE A 485 -9.89 1.88 -11.94
N ALA A 486 -9.15 2.82 -12.52
CA ALA A 486 -9.57 4.21 -12.70
C ALA A 486 -9.08 4.78 -14.02
N TRP A 487 -9.76 5.80 -14.52
CA TRP A 487 -9.35 6.54 -15.71
C TRP A 487 -9.67 8.02 -15.56
N THR A 488 -8.89 8.86 -16.24
CA THR A 488 -9.23 10.28 -16.41
C THR A 488 -10.17 10.37 -17.60
N ASP A 489 -11.44 10.65 -17.35
CA ASP A 489 -12.50 10.67 -18.36
C ASP A 489 -12.46 11.97 -19.19
N ASP A 490 -13.11 11.95 -20.36
CA ASP A 490 -13.37 13.19 -21.10
C ASP A 490 -14.46 14.00 -20.42
N GLU A 491 -14.60 15.27 -20.76
CA GLU A 491 -15.66 16.15 -20.26
C GLU A 491 -17.03 15.55 -20.60
N GLY A 492 -17.91 15.45 -19.59
CA GLY A 492 -19.29 15.01 -19.80
C GLY A 492 -20.16 16.10 -20.43
N VAL A 493 -21.39 15.76 -20.80
CA VAL A 493 -22.39 16.77 -21.16
C VAL A 493 -22.70 17.60 -19.92
N GLU A 494 -22.59 18.92 -20.00
CA GLU A 494 -22.96 19.84 -18.94
C GLU A 494 -24.43 19.68 -18.54
N GLN A 495 -24.73 19.90 -17.26
CA GLN A 495 -26.09 20.11 -16.79
C GLN A 495 -26.48 21.58 -16.92
N GLU A 496 -27.16 21.91 -18.01
CA GLU A 496 -27.72 23.24 -18.26
C GLU A 496 -29.21 23.31 -17.81
N GLY A 497 -29.58 24.37 -17.09
CA GLY A 497 -30.98 24.70 -16.77
C GLY A 497 -31.52 24.17 -15.43
N GLU A 498 -32.79 24.49 -15.14
CA GLU A 498 -33.43 24.27 -13.82
C GLU A 498 -33.92 22.83 -13.56
N THR A 499 -33.47 21.84 -14.35
CA THR A 499 -33.90 20.44 -14.13
C THR A 499 -33.23 19.87 -12.90
N VAL A 500 -34.04 19.46 -11.92
CA VAL A 500 -33.59 18.86 -10.67
C VAL A 500 -33.38 17.35 -10.85
N ASP A 501 -32.24 16.86 -10.37
CA ASP A 501 -31.85 15.44 -10.26
C ASP A 501 -31.91 14.63 -11.58
N PRO A 502 -31.36 15.13 -12.70
CA PRO A 502 -31.34 14.34 -13.94
C PRO A 502 -30.43 13.13 -13.80
N THR A 503 -31.00 11.94 -13.99
CA THR A 503 -30.28 10.65 -13.82
C THR A 503 -29.40 10.26 -15.01
N THR A 504 -29.24 11.14 -16.01
CA THR A 504 -28.45 10.85 -17.21
C THR A 504 -26.97 10.82 -16.86
N SER A 505 -26.29 9.72 -17.19
CA SER A 505 -24.86 9.56 -16.90
C SER A 505 -24.01 10.64 -17.56
N ARG A 506 -23.04 11.15 -16.81
CA ARG A 506 -22.06 12.13 -17.30
C ARG A 506 -20.75 11.47 -17.75
N MET A 507 -20.67 10.14 -17.75
CA MET A 507 -19.49 9.40 -18.24
C MET A 507 -19.42 9.37 -19.76
N VAL A 508 -18.22 9.58 -20.30
CA VAL A 508 -17.94 9.42 -21.74
C VAL A 508 -17.36 8.03 -21.99
N TYR A 509 -16.29 7.68 -21.27
CA TYR A 509 -15.75 6.33 -21.23
C TYR A 509 -16.36 5.56 -20.07
N ASP A 510 -16.89 4.37 -20.36
CA ASP A 510 -17.43 3.44 -19.37
C ASP A 510 -16.70 2.10 -19.51
N PHE A 511 -15.73 1.90 -18.61
CA PHE A 511 -15.06 0.62 -18.43
C PHE A 511 -15.69 -0.13 -17.27
N ASP A 512 -15.80 -1.43 -17.45
CA ASP A 512 -16.23 -2.34 -16.40
C ASP A 512 -15.29 -3.53 -16.30
N MET A 513 -15.28 -4.18 -15.13
CA MET A 513 -14.42 -5.33 -14.90
C MET A 513 -15.10 -6.50 -14.19
N LEU A 514 -14.48 -7.66 -14.37
CA LEU A 514 -14.85 -8.89 -13.69
C LEU A 514 -13.57 -9.66 -13.34
N VAL A 515 -13.57 -10.29 -12.17
CA VAL A 515 -12.48 -11.15 -11.72
C VAL A 515 -12.99 -12.59 -11.64
N LYS A 516 -12.39 -13.47 -12.42
CA LYS A 516 -12.76 -14.89 -12.50
C LYS A 516 -11.72 -15.76 -11.81
N ASN A 517 -12.14 -16.58 -10.86
CA ASN A 517 -11.32 -17.65 -10.29
C ASN A 517 -11.15 -18.76 -11.34
N MET A 518 -9.92 -19.02 -11.78
CA MET A 518 -9.67 -19.98 -12.87
C MET A 518 -9.79 -21.45 -12.43
N GLY A 519 -9.75 -21.75 -11.13
CA GLY A 519 -9.90 -23.10 -10.60
C GLY A 519 -11.37 -23.51 -10.41
N THR A 520 -12.22 -22.57 -10.01
CA THR A 520 -13.65 -22.84 -9.75
C THR A 520 -14.60 -22.27 -10.81
N ASN A 521 -14.09 -21.43 -11.73
CA ASN A 521 -14.85 -20.60 -12.64
C ASN A 521 -15.78 -19.56 -11.98
N ALA A 522 -15.70 -19.37 -10.66
CA ALA A 522 -16.51 -18.37 -9.96
C ALA A 522 -16.13 -16.95 -10.41
N GLU A 523 -17.13 -16.11 -10.65
CA GLU A 523 -16.97 -14.72 -11.06
C GLU A 523 -17.29 -13.78 -9.90
N THR A 524 -16.50 -12.72 -9.74
CA THR A 524 -16.80 -11.59 -8.86
C THR A 524 -16.79 -10.32 -9.70
N ARG A 525 -17.85 -9.52 -9.58
CA ARG A 525 -18.06 -8.29 -10.34
C ARG A 525 -17.82 -7.06 -9.48
N THR A 526 -17.83 -5.90 -10.11
CA THR A 526 -17.63 -4.62 -9.43
C THR A 526 -18.73 -4.35 -8.41
N TRP A 527 -18.41 -3.50 -7.43
CA TRP A 527 -19.46 -2.83 -6.67
C TRP A 527 -20.41 -2.07 -7.59
N LYS A 528 -21.70 -2.18 -7.29
CA LYS A 528 -22.82 -1.39 -7.79
C LYS A 528 -23.17 -0.36 -6.72
N PRO A 529 -22.74 0.90 -6.90
CA PRO A 529 -23.06 1.97 -5.95
C PRO A 529 -24.56 2.21 -5.84
N VAL A 530 -24.95 2.93 -4.79
CA VAL A 530 -26.33 3.41 -4.62
C VAL A 530 -26.74 4.36 -5.74
N THR A 531 -28.03 4.38 -6.05
CA THR A 531 -28.64 5.34 -6.99
C THR A 531 -29.21 6.53 -6.24
N MET A 532 -29.55 7.61 -6.95
CA MET A 532 -30.30 8.73 -6.37
C MET A 532 -31.59 8.28 -5.66
N ALA A 533 -32.31 7.32 -6.24
CA ALA A 533 -33.53 6.75 -5.63
C ALA A 533 -33.27 5.97 -4.33
N ASN A 534 -32.05 5.48 -4.09
CA ASN A 534 -31.67 4.72 -2.90
C ASN A 534 -30.40 5.29 -2.23
N ARG A 535 -30.28 6.61 -2.21
CA ARG A 535 -29.05 7.34 -1.84
C ARG A 535 -28.51 7.10 -0.43
N GLY A 536 -29.34 6.61 0.50
CA GLY A 536 -28.95 6.21 1.86
C GLY A 536 -28.80 4.70 2.08
N GLY A 537 -28.93 3.88 1.03
CA GLY A 537 -28.87 2.43 1.11
C GLY A 537 -27.45 1.85 1.10
N THR A 538 -27.36 0.52 1.11
CA THR A 538 -26.10 -0.22 1.00
C THR A 538 -25.78 -0.54 -0.46
N ALA A 539 -24.53 -0.36 -0.88
CA ALA A 539 -24.08 -0.82 -2.18
C ALA A 539 -24.22 -2.34 -2.33
N THR A 540 -24.41 -2.80 -3.57
CA THR A 540 -24.50 -4.23 -3.89
C THR A 540 -23.39 -4.63 -4.86
N ILE A 541 -23.26 -5.91 -5.20
CA ILE A 541 -22.35 -6.35 -6.26
C ILE A 541 -23.13 -6.40 -7.57
N SER A 542 -22.54 -5.86 -8.64
CA SER A 542 -23.11 -5.91 -9.99
C SER A 542 -23.40 -7.35 -10.41
N THR A 543 -24.50 -7.57 -11.11
CA THR A 543 -24.91 -8.90 -11.59
C THR A 543 -24.64 -9.09 -13.09
N VAL A 544 -24.59 -7.99 -13.85
CA VAL A 544 -24.27 -7.95 -15.27
C VAL A 544 -23.18 -6.92 -15.57
N TRP A 545 -22.65 -6.92 -16.79
CA TRP A 545 -21.71 -5.89 -17.24
C TRP A 545 -22.43 -4.53 -17.33
N PHE A 546 -21.76 -3.47 -16.88
CA PHE A 546 -22.26 -2.10 -16.89
C PHE A 546 -23.55 -1.91 -16.07
N ASP A 547 -23.75 -2.71 -15.01
CA ASP A 547 -24.93 -2.71 -14.11
C ASP A 547 -24.91 -1.59 -13.05
N GLY A 548 -23.84 -0.81 -12.96
CA GLY A 548 -23.65 0.23 -11.94
C GLY A 548 -23.47 1.63 -12.52
N ASN A 549 -23.80 2.65 -11.71
CA ASN A 549 -23.68 4.05 -12.10
C ASN A 549 -22.26 4.40 -12.59
N GLY A 550 -22.22 5.26 -13.60
CA GLY A 550 -21.04 5.65 -14.35
C GLY A 550 -20.03 6.39 -13.49
N ASN A 551 -19.19 5.66 -12.76
CA ASN A 551 -18.04 6.18 -12.04
C ASN A 551 -16.78 5.87 -12.84
N ASN A 552 -15.84 6.82 -12.91
CA ASN A 552 -14.52 6.62 -13.52
C ASN A 552 -13.53 5.89 -12.61
N TYR A 553 -14.06 5.16 -11.61
CA TYR A 553 -13.37 4.23 -10.75
C TYR A 553 -14.27 3.02 -10.49
N LYS A 554 -13.71 1.83 -10.52
CA LYS A 554 -14.40 0.57 -10.22
C LYS A 554 -13.52 -0.28 -9.31
N GLN A 555 -14.15 -1.07 -8.43
CA GLN A 555 -13.46 -1.99 -7.53
C GLN A 555 -14.16 -3.36 -7.50
N VAL A 556 -13.36 -4.42 -7.53
CA VAL A 556 -13.73 -5.78 -7.16
C VAL A 556 -12.97 -6.18 -5.90
N LYS A 557 -13.67 -6.74 -4.92
CA LYS A 557 -13.07 -7.21 -3.66
C LYS A 557 -13.46 -8.66 -3.41
N ILE A 558 -12.47 -9.53 -3.32
CA ILE A 558 -12.63 -10.93 -2.94
C ILE A 558 -12.06 -11.08 -1.53
N ASN A 559 -12.93 -11.21 -0.53
CA ASN A 559 -12.55 -11.18 0.89
C ASN A 559 -11.61 -12.33 1.29
N ASN A 560 -11.86 -13.54 0.76
CA ASN A 560 -11.12 -14.74 1.11
C ASN A 560 -10.66 -15.45 -0.18
N PRO A 561 -9.66 -14.92 -0.90
CA PRO A 561 -9.21 -15.54 -2.13
C PRO A 561 -8.45 -16.84 -1.82
N THR A 562 -8.52 -17.82 -2.72
CA THR A 562 -7.81 -19.08 -2.55
C THR A 562 -6.30 -18.85 -2.71
N PRO A 563 -5.44 -19.23 -1.74
CA PRO A 563 -3.99 -19.07 -1.86
C PRO A 563 -3.44 -19.73 -3.12
N ASN A 564 -2.53 -19.05 -3.83
CA ASN A 564 -1.86 -19.52 -5.06
C ASN A 564 -2.82 -19.83 -6.24
N GLN A 565 -4.13 -19.54 -6.10
CA GLN A 565 -5.09 -19.67 -7.18
C GLN A 565 -4.94 -18.53 -8.17
N GLU A 566 -4.94 -18.85 -9.46
CA GLU A 566 -4.97 -17.87 -10.54
C GLU A 566 -6.37 -17.25 -10.69
N TYR A 567 -6.41 -15.93 -10.80
CA TYR A 567 -7.56 -15.10 -11.06
C TYR A 567 -7.34 -14.30 -12.34
N ARG A 568 -8.29 -14.38 -13.27
CA ARG A 568 -8.31 -13.56 -14.49
C ARG A 568 -9.14 -12.30 -14.26
N ILE A 569 -8.51 -11.15 -14.43
CA ILE A 569 -9.14 -9.83 -14.43
C ILE A 569 -9.49 -9.51 -15.88
N ALA A 570 -10.78 -9.47 -16.22
CA ALA A 570 -11.29 -9.10 -17.53
C ALA A 570 -11.87 -7.68 -17.48
N ILE A 571 -11.50 -6.84 -18.44
CA ILE A 571 -11.96 -5.46 -18.58
C ILE A 571 -12.68 -5.33 -19.92
N ARG A 572 -13.86 -4.70 -19.91
CA ARG A 572 -14.65 -4.40 -21.11
C ARG A 572 -14.91 -2.90 -21.23
N LYS A 573 -15.20 -2.47 -22.46
CA LYS A 573 -15.56 -1.08 -22.79
C LYS A 573 -16.97 -1.06 -23.36
N LYS A 574 -17.83 -0.19 -22.83
CA LYS A 574 -19.23 -0.10 -23.25
C LYS A 574 -19.34 0.35 -24.71
N ALA A 575 -20.35 -0.15 -25.41
CA ALA A 575 -20.61 0.19 -26.81
C ALA A 575 -20.84 1.69 -27.06
N SER A 576 -21.38 2.40 -26.07
CA SER A 576 -21.62 3.85 -26.15
C SER A 576 -20.37 4.70 -25.95
N SER A 577 -19.24 4.11 -25.53
CA SER A 577 -18.00 4.85 -25.35
C SER A 577 -17.31 5.12 -26.70
N PRO A 578 -16.50 6.20 -26.80
CA PRO A 578 -15.75 6.51 -28.02
C PRO A 578 -14.84 5.37 -28.47
N ALA A 579 -14.40 5.33 -29.72
CA ALA A 579 -13.51 4.26 -30.20
C ALA A 579 -12.07 4.44 -29.72
N GLU A 580 -11.66 5.68 -29.47
CA GLU A 580 -10.33 6.11 -29.07
C GLU A 580 -9.84 5.39 -27.80
N ALA A 581 -8.54 5.17 -27.71
CA ALA A 581 -7.94 4.56 -26.52
C ALA A 581 -7.92 5.56 -25.36
N ARG A 582 -8.13 5.05 -24.15
CA ARG A 582 -8.11 5.82 -22.91
C ARG A 582 -7.38 5.02 -21.86
N LEU A 583 -6.30 5.60 -21.32
CA LEU A 583 -5.44 4.95 -20.33
C LEU A 583 -6.24 4.49 -19.11
N ILE A 584 -6.09 3.22 -18.77
CA ILE A 584 -6.71 2.57 -17.60
C ILE A 584 -5.61 2.35 -16.56
N SER A 585 -5.73 2.98 -15.41
CA SER A 585 -4.87 2.72 -14.26
C SER A 585 -5.43 1.57 -13.45
N MET A 586 -4.67 0.50 -13.28
CA MET A 586 -5.05 -0.67 -12.50
C MET A 586 -4.15 -0.81 -11.26
N VAL A 587 -4.76 -1.00 -10.09
CA VAL A 587 -4.09 -1.30 -8.82
C VAL A 587 -4.66 -2.61 -8.29
N VAL A 588 -3.78 -3.57 -8.00
CA VAL A 588 -4.15 -4.87 -7.42
C VAL A 588 -3.34 -5.11 -6.14
N THR A 589 -4.01 -5.46 -5.05
CA THR A 589 -3.37 -5.85 -3.77
C THR A 589 -3.85 -7.21 -3.32
N GLY A 590 -3.10 -7.89 -2.45
CA GLY A 590 -3.41 -9.26 -2.02
C GLY A 590 -3.00 -10.32 -3.06
N THR A 591 -2.06 -9.99 -3.93
CA THR A 591 -1.48 -10.98 -4.85
C THR A 591 -0.43 -11.82 -4.15
N MET A 592 -0.07 -12.96 -4.73
CA MET A 592 0.98 -13.82 -4.21
C MET A 592 2.31 -13.09 -4.06
N MET A 593 3.17 -13.65 -3.23
CA MET A 593 4.57 -13.27 -3.10
C MET A 593 5.42 -14.43 -3.61
N ALA A 594 6.50 -14.12 -4.31
CA ALA A 594 7.48 -15.11 -4.73
C ALA A 594 8.06 -15.83 -3.50
N ALA A 595 8.40 -17.11 -3.65
CA ALA A 595 9.23 -17.82 -2.67
C ALA A 595 10.60 -17.10 -2.51
N PRO A 596 11.31 -17.29 -1.39
CA PRO A 596 12.68 -16.79 -1.29
C PRO A 596 13.53 -17.36 -2.45
N GLY A 597 14.50 -16.57 -2.92
CA GLY A 597 15.40 -16.99 -3.99
C GLY A 597 16.61 -17.74 -3.44
N GLY A 598 17.21 -18.62 -4.23
CA GLY A 598 18.40 -19.36 -3.82
C GLY A 598 18.62 -20.58 -4.70
N ASN A 599 19.79 -21.20 -4.58
CA ASN A 599 20.03 -22.48 -5.26
C ASN A 599 19.18 -23.56 -4.57
N ALA A 600 18.39 -24.28 -5.37
CA ALA A 600 17.57 -25.40 -4.90
C ALA A 600 18.41 -26.61 -4.46
N SER A 601 19.72 -26.59 -4.73
CA SER A 601 20.69 -27.56 -4.23
C SER A 601 21.92 -26.83 -3.73
N GLN A 602 22.38 -27.15 -2.52
CA GLN A 602 23.54 -26.54 -1.90
C GLN A 602 24.42 -27.59 -1.26
N THR A 603 25.72 -27.48 -1.52
CA THR A 603 26.73 -28.33 -0.91
C THR A 603 27.37 -27.58 0.25
N LEU A 604 27.40 -28.20 1.44
CA LEU A 604 27.86 -27.60 2.69
C LEU A 604 28.77 -28.57 3.45
N ALA A 605 29.66 -28.07 4.31
CA ALA A 605 30.57 -28.93 5.07
C ALA A 605 29.83 -29.73 6.16
N SER A 606 30.38 -30.88 6.58
CA SER A 606 29.88 -31.63 7.73
C SER A 606 29.76 -30.76 9.00
N GLY A 607 28.68 -30.96 9.76
CA GLY A 607 28.36 -30.15 10.95
C GLY A 607 27.65 -28.82 10.67
N SER A 608 27.27 -28.54 9.41
CA SER A 608 26.48 -27.36 9.06
C SER A 608 25.08 -27.42 9.66
N THR A 609 24.50 -26.25 9.93
CA THR A 609 23.12 -26.08 10.43
C THR A 609 22.27 -25.29 9.44
N ILE A 610 20.97 -25.13 9.73
CA ILE A 610 20.04 -24.28 8.97
C ILE A 610 20.61 -22.87 8.70
N ALA A 611 21.39 -22.31 9.63
CA ALA A 611 22.02 -21.00 9.47
C ALA A 611 23.05 -20.94 8.31
N ASN A 612 23.57 -22.08 7.88
CA ASN A 612 24.53 -22.17 6.78
C ASN A 612 23.88 -22.21 5.39
N ILE A 613 22.57 -22.46 5.29
CA ILE A 613 21.89 -22.49 4.00
C ILE A 613 21.72 -21.07 3.46
N VAL A 614 22.19 -20.83 2.23
CA VAL A 614 22.16 -19.50 1.59
C VAL A 614 20.89 -19.31 0.77
N VAL A 615 19.99 -18.47 1.26
CA VAL A 615 18.80 -18.01 0.53
C VAL A 615 18.69 -16.49 0.58
N THR A 616 17.90 -15.92 -0.32
CA THR A 616 17.61 -14.50 -0.45
C THR A 616 16.13 -14.26 -0.18
N GLY A 617 15.80 -13.15 0.49
CA GLY A 617 14.43 -12.82 0.85
C GLY A 617 14.38 -12.07 2.17
N SER A 618 13.17 -11.80 2.66
CA SER A 618 12.94 -11.06 3.90
C SER A 618 12.23 -11.93 4.95
N GLY A 619 12.69 -11.88 6.20
CA GLY A 619 12.03 -12.62 7.29
C GLY A 619 11.95 -14.13 7.04
N ILE A 620 13.09 -14.73 6.67
CA ILE A 620 13.18 -16.15 6.31
C ILE A 620 12.78 -17.04 7.49
N LYS A 621 11.92 -18.01 7.21
CA LYS A 621 11.53 -19.09 8.13
C LYS A 621 11.82 -20.43 7.47
N TRP A 622 12.28 -21.40 8.24
CA TRP A 622 12.67 -22.72 7.77
C TRP A 622 11.74 -23.81 8.29
N TYR A 623 11.42 -24.78 7.45
CA TYR A 623 10.52 -25.88 7.75
C TYR A 623 11.07 -27.22 7.26
N ASP A 624 10.62 -28.29 7.90
CA ASP A 624 10.91 -29.69 7.53
C ASP A 624 10.02 -30.24 6.40
N ALA A 625 9.00 -29.48 5.97
CA ALA A 625 8.05 -29.90 4.93
C ALA A 625 7.70 -28.77 3.96
N ALA A 626 7.25 -29.13 2.75
CA ALA A 626 6.81 -28.18 1.72
C ALA A 626 5.54 -27.39 2.11
N THR A 627 4.64 -28.04 2.85
CA THR A 627 3.38 -27.47 3.38
C THR A 627 3.18 -28.00 4.79
N GLY A 628 2.73 -27.17 5.74
CA GLY A 628 2.62 -27.57 7.14
C GLY A 628 4.00 -27.73 7.80
N GLY A 629 4.23 -28.83 8.49
CA GLY A 629 5.52 -29.15 9.13
C GLY A 629 5.86 -28.31 10.36
N ASN A 630 7.04 -28.57 10.92
CA ASN A 630 7.58 -27.86 12.08
C ASN A 630 8.52 -26.74 11.65
N LEU A 631 8.52 -25.64 12.42
CA LEU A 631 9.48 -24.56 12.25
C LEU A 631 10.85 -25.03 12.78
N LEU A 632 11.90 -24.83 12.00
CA LEU A 632 13.27 -25.18 12.35
C LEU A 632 14.01 -23.96 12.90
N VAL A 633 14.80 -24.18 13.94
CA VAL A 633 15.66 -23.15 14.52
C VAL A 633 17.01 -23.11 13.79
N SER A 634 17.70 -21.98 13.86
CA SER A 634 18.97 -21.77 13.14
C SER A 634 20.08 -22.76 13.53
N SER A 635 20.00 -23.38 14.71
CA SER A 635 20.95 -24.37 15.22
C SER A 635 20.63 -25.81 14.82
N THR A 636 19.54 -26.07 14.10
CA THR A 636 19.20 -27.44 13.64
C THR A 636 20.27 -27.93 12.66
N GLU A 637 20.90 -29.06 12.97
CA GLU A 637 21.91 -29.71 12.13
C GLU A 637 21.31 -30.19 10.80
N LEU A 638 22.09 -30.07 9.73
CA LEU A 638 21.71 -30.50 8.40
C LEU A 638 22.02 -31.98 8.20
N MET A 639 21.12 -32.68 7.52
CA MET A 639 21.28 -34.07 7.12
C MET A 639 21.51 -34.16 5.61
N ASP A 640 22.46 -34.99 5.20
CA ASP A 640 22.74 -35.23 3.78
C ASP A 640 21.50 -35.76 3.04
N GLY A 641 21.30 -35.31 1.81
CA GLY A 641 20.15 -35.64 0.97
C GLY A 641 18.80 -35.06 1.42
N THR A 642 18.75 -34.35 2.56
CA THR A 642 17.50 -33.80 3.10
C THR A 642 17.13 -32.49 2.42
N ILE A 643 15.82 -32.30 2.19
CA ILE A 643 15.26 -31.05 1.65
C ILE A 643 14.72 -30.20 2.79
N TYR A 644 15.23 -28.99 2.93
CA TYR A 644 14.73 -27.99 3.87
C TYR A 644 13.97 -26.89 3.13
N TYR A 645 12.90 -26.38 3.74
CA TYR A 645 11.97 -25.50 3.05
C TYR A 645 11.99 -24.10 3.65
N ALA A 646 12.42 -23.10 2.86
CA ALA A 646 12.44 -21.71 3.27
C ALA A 646 11.20 -20.96 2.76
N SER A 647 10.46 -20.28 3.64
CA SER A 647 9.52 -19.21 3.25
C SER A 647 10.12 -17.84 3.53
N GLN A 648 9.53 -16.80 2.94
CA GLN A 648 9.79 -15.41 3.30
C GLN A 648 8.50 -14.72 3.73
N THR A 649 8.62 -13.68 4.54
CA THR A 649 7.48 -12.87 5.01
C THR A 649 7.55 -11.47 4.40
N ILE A 650 6.55 -11.09 3.60
CA ILE A 650 6.43 -9.76 2.98
C ILE A 650 5.08 -9.16 3.38
N ASN A 651 5.09 -7.91 3.89
CA ASN A 651 3.89 -7.23 4.38
C ASN A 651 3.07 -8.04 5.42
N GLY A 652 3.73 -8.86 6.24
CA GLY A 652 3.07 -9.74 7.21
C GLY A 652 2.49 -11.03 6.63
N CYS A 653 2.56 -11.23 5.32
CA CYS A 653 2.13 -12.43 4.66
C CYS A 653 3.31 -13.36 4.35
N GLU A 654 3.14 -14.66 4.58
CA GLU A 654 4.14 -15.67 4.30
C GLU A 654 4.01 -16.19 2.86
N SER A 655 5.14 -16.32 2.16
CA SER A 655 5.20 -16.82 0.78
C SER A 655 5.06 -18.34 0.70
N ALA A 656 4.93 -18.85 -0.53
CA ALA A 656 5.26 -20.24 -0.81
C ALA A 656 6.73 -20.55 -0.43
N ARG A 657 7.05 -21.83 -0.24
CA ARG A 657 8.39 -22.27 0.22
C ARG A 657 9.31 -22.66 -0.94
N LEU A 658 10.58 -22.29 -0.86
CA LEU A 658 11.67 -22.83 -1.65
C LEU A 658 12.21 -24.09 -0.96
N GLY A 659 12.17 -25.25 -1.63
CA GLY A 659 12.90 -26.44 -1.17
C GLY A 659 14.38 -26.35 -1.55
N VAL A 660 15.26 -26.58 -0.60
CA VAL A 660 16.72 -26.64 -0.78
C VAL A 660 17.22 -28.02 -0.36
N THR A 661 17.66 -28.81 -1.34
CA THR A 661 18.32 -30.09 -1.12
C THR A 661 19.75 -29.87 -0.65
N ILE A 662 20.13 -30.48 0.47
CA ILE A 662 21.47 -30.37 1.04
C ILE A 662 22.32 -31.57 0.64
N THR A 663 23.55 -31.29 0.24
CA THR A 663 24.62 -32.27 0.08
C THR A 663 25.73 -31.95 1.08
N ILE A 664 26.14 -32.90 1.91
CA ILE A 664 27.21 -32.70 2.89
C ILE A 664 28.55 -33.14 2.30
N ASP A 665 29.45 -32.18 2.07
CA ASP A 665 30.80 -32.43 1.60
C ASP A 665 31.58 -33.26 2.63
N GLY A 666 32.04 -34.43 2.20
CA GLY A 666 32.88 -35.32 2.99
C GLY A 666 32.15 -36.49 3.67
N GLU A 667 30.83 -36.62 3.53
CA GLU A 667 30.16 -37.89 3.84
C GLU A 667 30.14 -38.79 2.59
N PRO A 668 30.59 -40.06 2.69
CA PRO A 668 30.44 -40.99 1.59
C PRO A 668 28.95 -41.15 1.29
N SER A 669 28.58 -41.00 0.02
CA SER A 669 27.22 -41.29 -0.49
C SER A 669 26.68 -42.55 0.19
N PRO A 670 25.43 -42.57 0.71
CA PRO A 670 24.87 -43.76 1.33
C PRO A 670 24.96 -44.92 0.34
N CYS A 671 25.91 -45.81 0.61
CA CYS A 671 26.19 -46.97 -0.21
C CYS A 671 25.03 -47.95 -0.04
N GLN A 672 24.26 -48.17 -1.10
CA GLN A 672 23.30 -49.26 -1.11
C GLN A 672 24.07 -50.59 -1.21
N ALA A 673 24.51 -51.12 -0.08
CA ALA A 673 25.07 -52.46 0.00
C ALA A 673 23.97 -53.49 -0.30
N THR A 674 24.13 -54.23 -1.40
CA THR A 674 23.22 -55.33 -1.77
C THR A 674 23.76 -56.64 -1.19
N LEU A 675 23.07 -57.21 -0.20
CA LEU A 675 23.41 -58.53 0.33
C LEU A 675 22.96 -59.61 -0.66
N THR A 676 23.90 -60.28 -1.33
CA THR A 676 23.59 -61.41 -2.23
C THR A 676 23.94 -62.72 -1.52
N LEU A 677 22.92 -63.55 -1.25
CA LEU A 677 23.10 -64.90 -0.72
C LEU A 677 23.30 -65.86 -1.90
N VAL A 678 24.50 -66.41 -2.05
CA VAL A 678 24.78 -67.44 -3.07
C VAL A 678 24.50 -68.81 -2.45
N ASN A 679 23.51 -69.51 -2.99
CA ASN A 679 23.18 -70.88 -2.60
C ASN A 679 24.33 -71.82 -3.05
N PRO A 680 24.80 -72.79 -2.24
CA PRO A 680 25.71 -73.82 -2.73
C PRO A 680 24.99 -74.64 -3.81
N THR A 681 25.58 -74.74 -4.99
CA THR A 681 25.04 -75.45 -6.15
C THR A 681 24.81 -76.93 -5.87
N ASP A 682 23.57 -77.37 -6.01
CA ASP A 682 23.20 -78.56 -6.79
C ASP A 682 21.71 -78.47 -7.23
N ASN A 683 21.46 -78.82 -8.51
CA ASN A 683 20.17 -78.78 -9.22
C ASN A 683 19.03 -79.47 -8.43
N VAL A 684 17.73 -79.15 -8.51
CA VAL A 684 16.80 -78.95 -9.64
C VAL A 684 15.51 -78.24 -9.15
N ALA A 685 14.81 -77.53 -10.06
CA ALA A 685 13.36 -77.22 -10.12
C ALA A 685 12.84 -75.81 -9.69
N THR A 686 12.53 -75.03 -10.74
CA THR A 686 11.44 -74.06 -10.93
C THR A 686 11.18 -72.91 -9.94
N GLY A 687 11.23 -71.68 -10.47
CA GLY A 687 10.42 -70.54 -10.00
C GLY A 687 11.21 -69.24 -9.80
N THR A 688 11.10 -68.30 -10.74
CA THR A 688 11.61 -66.94 -10.57
C THR A 688 10.74 -66.18 -9.55
N VAL A 689 11.35 -65.61 -8.51
CA VAL A 689 10.68 -64.65 -7.60
C VAL A 689 11.42 -63.32 -7.69
N ASN A 690 10.71 -62.28 -8.13
CA ASN A 690 11.21 -60.91 -8.16
C ASN A 690 10.76 -60.18 -6.89
N LEU A 691 11.70 -59.56 -6.15
CA LEU A 691 11.41 -58.64 -5.05
C LEU A 691 12.06 -57.28 -5.35
N LYS A 692 11.30 -56.19 -5.17
CA LYS A 692 11.79 -54.79 -5.27
C LYS A 692 11.64 -54.09 -3.91
N ALA A 693 12.54 -53.11 -3.72
CA ALA A 693 13.13 -52.68 -2.46
C ALA A 693 12.34 -51.66 -1.63
N SER A 694 12.47 -51.75 -0.30
CA SER A 694 12.85 -50.66 0.61
C SER A 694 12.82 -51.14 2.08
N ASN A 695 13.88 -50.83 2.83
CA ASN A 695 14.02 -50.74 4.30
C ASN A 695 13.48 -51.89 5.18
N SER A 696 14.40 -52.52 5.93
CA SER A 696 14.21 -53.63 6.91
C SER A 696 13.78 -54.98 6.34
N ILE A 697 14.56 -56.05 6.63
CA ILE A 697 14.15 -57.43 6.37
C ILE A 697 14.38 -58.25 7.64
N GLU A 698 13.28 -58.54 8.33
CA GLU A 698 13.20 -59.59 9.35
C GLU A 698 12.87 -60.93 8.67
N ALA A 699 13.55 -62.03 9.02
CA ALA A 699 13.18 -63.39 8.59
C ALA A 699 13.60 -64.42 9.64
N SER A 700 12.83 -65.53 9.82
CA SER A 700 12.79 -66.69 10.78
C SER A 700 13.81 -67.82 10.67
N ASN A 701 14.37 -68.28 11.81
CA ASN A 701 15.25 -69.47 11.95
C ASN A 701 14.82 -70.61 11.04
N VAL A 702 15.75 -71.28 10.33
CA VAL A 702 16.00 -72.74 10.43
C VAL A 702 17.46 -73.10 10.06
N ILE A 703 17.99 -74.00 10.86
CA ILE A 703 19.26 -74.73 10.82
C ILE A 703 19.28 -75.81 9.72
N SER A 704 20.42 -76.05 9.07
CA SER A 704 20.66 -77.28 8.29
C SER A 704 21.35 -78.36 9.12
N GLY A 705 20.63 -79.44 9.39
CA GLY A 705 21.07 -80.80 9.06
C GLY A 705 20.06 -81.36 8.05
N THR A 706 20.33 -82.49 7.39
CA THR A 706 19.44 -83.08 6.37
C THR A 706 18.04 -83.37 6.93
N ALA A 707 17.13 -82.41 6.77
CA ALA A 707 15.70 -82.55 6.98
C ALA A 707 14.96 -81.52 6.10
N LYS A 708 13.85 -81.94 5.49
CA LYS A 708 12.95 -81.03 4.76
C LYS A 708 12.32 -80.05 5.76
N VAL A 709 12.45 -78.76 5.49
CA VAL A 709 11.91 -77.68 6.33
C VAL A 709 10.84 -76.92 5.57
N THR A 710 9.65 -76.80 6.17
CA THR A 710 8.55 -75.97 5.69
C THR A 710 8.40 -74.77 6.62
N LEU A 711 8.56 -73.55 6.10
CA LEU A 711 8.36 -72.30 6.84
C LEU A 711 6.85 -72.04 7.02
N LYS A 712 6.40 -71.81 8.26
CA LYS A 712 5.08 -71.24 8.55
C LYS A 712 5.26 -69.80 9.06
N ALA A 713 4.39 -68.91 8.61
CA ALA A 713 4.46 -67.47 8.87
C ALA A 713 4.53 -67.16 10.38
N GLY A 714 5.53 -66.38 10.80
CA GLY A 714 5.54 -65.70 12.10
C GLY A 714 6.74 -65.81 13.04
N ASN A 715 7.96 -66.22 12.63
CA ASN A 715 9.14 -66.26 13.53
C ASN A 715 10.38 -65.49 12.97
N LYS A 716 11.47 -65.27 13.74
CA LYS A 716 12.73 -64.52 13.37
C LYS A 716 14.04 -65.35 13.46
N ILE A 717 15.06 -65.08 12.61
CA ILE A 717 16.47 -65.57 12.56
C ILE A 717 17.30 -64.47 13.20
N GLU A 718 18.23 -64.86 14.06
CA GLU A 718 19.28 -63.97 14.57
C GLU A 718 20.63 -64.42 13.96
N LEU A 719 21.32 -63.52 13.24
CA LEU A 719 22.64 -63.78 12.65
C LEU A 719 23.72 -63.20 13.57
N LYS A 720 24.78 -63.96 13.83
CA LYS A 720 25.93 -63.51 14.64
C LYS A 720 27.21 -63.49 13.80
N PRO A 721 28.13 -62.53 14.05
CA PRO A 721 29.44 -62.51 13.39
C PRO A 721 30.22 -63.80 13.69
N SER A 722 30.75 -64.47 12.66
CA SER A 722 31.62 -65.64 12.82
C SER A 722 32.97 -65.22 13.40
N THR A 723 33.46 -65.93 14.42
CA THR A 723 34.81 -65.72 14.95
C THR A 723 35.87 -66.56 14.24
N ASN A 724 35.48 -67.43 13.30
CA ASN A 724 36.36 -68.41 12.65
C ASN A 724 36.53 -68.20 11.13
N GLY A 725 35.80 -67.27 10.51
CA GLY A 725 35.93 -66.89 9.11
C GLY A 725 36.28 -65.41 8.95
N GLY A 726 37.26 -65.10 8.11
CA GLY A 726 37.74 -63.73 7.91
C GLY A 726 36.63 -62.76 7.48
N GLY A 727 36.54 -61.63 8.19
CA GLY A 727 35.99 -60.34 7.74
C GLY A 727 34.49 -60.22 7.44
N ASN A 728 33.83 -61.18 6.81
CA ASN A 728 32.49 -61.02 6.22
C ASN A 728 31.63 -62.30 6.27
N SER A 729 31.72 -63.06 7.37
CA SER A 729 30.98 -64.32 7.55
C SER A 729 30.04 -64.25 8.75
N PHE A 730 28.80 -64.71 8.56
CA PHE A 730 27.80 -64.86 9.62
C PHE A 730 27.52 -66.34 9.86
N GLU A 731 27.41 -66.73 11.13
CA GLU A 731 27.07 -68.09 11.54
C GLU A 731 25.64 -68.14 12.08
N VAL A 732 24.93 -69.22 11.74
CA VAL A 732 23.64 -69.58 12.36
C VAL A 732 23.91 -70.60 13.45
N ALA A 733 23.09 -70.62 14.51
CA ALA A 733 23.34 -71.33 15.78
C ALA A 733 23.67 -72.86 15.70
N ASN A 734 23.57 -73.51 14.54
CA ASN A 734 23.99 -74.91 14.34
C ASN A 734 24.98 -75.12 13.17
N GLY A 735 25.89 -74.16 12.90
CA GLY A 735 27.11 -74.42 12.12
C GLY A 735 27.00 -74.31 10.60
N ALA A 736 25.91 -73.77 10.05
CA ALA A 736 25.87 -73.36 8.65
C ALA A 736 26.60 -72.02 8.49
N VAL A 737 27.60 -71.99 7.60
CA VAL A 737 28.39 -70.79 7.27
C VAL A 737 27.88 -70.22 5.96
N PHE A 738 27.38 -68.98 5.97
CA PHE A 738 27.01 -68.25 4.77
C PHE A 738 28.11 -67.26 4.42
N HIS A 739 28.56 -67.27 3.17
CA HIS A 739 29.44 -66.25 2.64
C HIS A 739 28.60 -65.11 2.08
N ALA A 740 28.73 -63.94 2.70
CA ALA A 740 28.14 -62.70 2.20
C ALA A 740 29.24 -61.91 1.47
N THR A 741 29.04 -61.63 0.20
CA THR A 741 29.85 -60.63 -0.52
C THR A 741 29.12 -59.30 -0.42
N ILE A 742 29.69 -58.35 0.31
CA ILE A 742 29.27 -56.95 0.27
C ILE A 742 29.90 -56.35 -0.97
N GLY A 743 29.15 -56.28 -2.07
CA GLY A 743 29.56 -55.56 -3.27
C GLY A 743 29.07 -54.11 -3.20
N GLY A 744 29.95 -53.15 -3.51
CA GLY A 744 29.51 -51.80 -3.88
C GLY A 744 30.24 -50.62 -3.24
N CYS A 745 31.16 -50.82 -2.28
CA CYS A 745 31.94 -49.72 -1.72
C CYS A 745 33.41 -50.05 -1.48
N GLU A 746 34.28 -49.21 -2.04
CA GLU A 746 35.68 -49.12 -1.61
C GLU A 746 35.73 -48.22 -0.37
N ASN A 747 36.15 -48.82 0.75
CA ASN A 747 36.53 -48.25 2.06
C ASN A 747 35.90 -46.93 2.53
#